data_AF-A0A3D1B255-F1
#
_entry.id   AF-A0A3D1B255-F1
#
_cell.length_a   1.000
_cell.length_b   1.000
_cell.length_c   1.000
_cell.angle_alpha   90.00
_cell.angle_beta   90.00
_cell.angle_gamma   90.00
#
_symmetry.space_group_name_H-M   'P 1'
#
loop_
_entity.id
_entity.type
_entity.pdbx_description
1 polymer ?
#
loop_
_entity_poly.entity_id
_entity_poly.type
_entity_poly.pdbx_seq_one_letter_code
_entity_poly.pdbx_strand_id
1 'polypeptide(L)'
;MKLKSFLLNKKSSIVWIFFGLVVVAGIAGITKIKAAGTVYMDQAWLDANGPAPYILSQSDTTYILQTNIVSEGTAFIVDGKNVTLDINNYEIKFGAIQGYSDIPNGNFEQGSGSTIPYWNLSGAPSARIVSTSEMPMKDSQTLKLNNPTATEEIISDWAVLPANRTYFASAQIKSCYGCKHYIKVENEAGTIVASMDTINVAIGGTVGVKFKPVAQGKYRLRIMFENPSGTNSSYIDDAFIRPAYDAGIVMAGYFDSLRTPDLVGITPPHPLSQSANFVVKNGTITEGVNGTRFKAMYKFGAVGAAEMANVRSFVSGISSSNFISTTANNNLHDNVFTNQAPDVIDRMDLFTFPVVPGSNSTVANNIFEGGQGGISASDSSNITITSNTIKIRASVTNHYGVIMYNSNNITVQNNRFEPYAGPGVALSTKTTNCNVSNNTFVLKAMPCDTEFPTGLTTPAIRVTDYNTTVAANMTQNNVIHNNTVTGTVSMFSQYPLCKPVLVGFHLSTGGQNEYYENSVNLSTTDASARAIGIYAAAPQTGLFRNNFFESNNMGAWITNPYGIGNNGQYISNTFSKGANPLEYHTFYMGYCCGFPADNHVFTDNQFTNGASMDDIYLFSNQSDHYSYTVKWYLNVNVVNQNNNPITGALVSADATGGGAEHVEALTDSSGKVKLELTQFYREGYSLRINPVSNYTYFAPHTITISKLGYDTHSETVSLSQSKQITATLSSGGAELPTCSSFAYSDWSACQSNNTQTRTITSSSPAGCAGGSPALSQSCIFAPLSTPYDVCASIYYSDWSECQQDKTQKRVITLSFPAGCKADSPVLSQSCVYTNNINVDACTSFIYSDWSECQPNNTQTRVVTSSLPVGCNGGSPVTSQSCAYAPPVAETNESAETSNQTASNQASEEPLYLELNGSLYYGKITPEVETLQKMLSNDETIFPEKKVSGIFGKITEAAVQRFQCRYLTLCSGSYNTNGYGTVGPRTVAKLNEIYGSPELAPVQTQTQEQTQQAGQMTQEERQNLINQLKAQIEALLQQVLQLLQEQLANQMGTQ
;
A
#
# COMPACT_ATOMS: atom_id res chain seq x y z
N MET A 1 -68.24 -56.48 -6.75
CA MET A 1 -69.24 -57.56 -6.56
C MET A 1 -69.25 -57.91 -5.06
N LYS A 2 -70.41 -57.89 -4.38
CA LYS A 2 -70.69 -58.33 -2.98
C LYS A 2 -69.46 -58.58 -2.08
N LEU A 3 -69.04 -57.69 -1.18
CA LEU A 3 -69.74 -57.19 0.04
C LEU A 3 -70.40 -58.30 0.88
N LYS A 4 -69.82 -58.58 2.06
CA LYS A 4 -70.52 -59.10 3.24
C LYS A 4 -69.86 -58.56 4.51
N SER A 5 -70.64 -57.85 5.31
CA SER A 5 -70.25 -57.24 6.58
C SER A 5 -70.89 -57.97 7.76
N PHE A 6 -70.21 -57.99 8.91
CA PHE A 6 -70.80 -58.16 10.24
C PHE A 6 -69.81 -57.56 11.26
N LEU A 7 -69.93 -56.28 11.62
CA LEU A 7 -70.80 -55.69 12.65
C LEU A 7 -70.30 -55.89 14.11
N LEU A 8 -69.81 -54.77 14.65
CA LEU A 8 -69.75 -54.30 16.04
C LEU A 8 -68.93 -55.04 17.13
N ASN A 9 -67.74 -54.46 17.40
CA ASN A 9 -67.51 -53.52 18.51
C ASN A 9 -67.68 -54.02 19.98
N LYS A 10 -66.55 -54.23 20.67
CA LYS A 10 -66.37 -53.94 22.11
C LYS A 10 -64.95 -53.42 22.37
N LYS A 11 -64.82 -52.39 23.20
CA LYS A 11 -63.56 -51.71 23.53
C LYS A 11 -62.84 -52.34 24.73
N SER A 12 -61.51 -52.22 24.71
CA SER A 12 -60.54 -52.15 25.84
C SER A 12 -60.53 -53.28 26.88
N SER A 13 -59.41 -54.01 26.95
CA SER A 13 -58.37 -53.81 28.02
C SER A 13 -57.22 -54.83 27.93
N ILE A 14 -55.96 -54.34 28.05
CA ILE A 14 -54.73 -55.07 28.50
C ILE A 14 -54.22 -56.18 27.53
N VAL A 15 -52.95 -56.19 27.07
CA VAL A 15 -51.69 -56.73 27.64
C VAL A 15 -50.55 -56.19 26.71
N TRP A 16 -49.52 -55.41 27.10
CA TRP A 16 -48.30 -55.66 27.90
C TRP A 16 -47.27 -56.71 27.36
N ILE A 17 -46.09 -56.21 26.94
CA ILE A 17 -44.76 -56.87 26.78
C ILE A 17 -44.57 -57.92 25.65
N PHE A 18 -43.82 -57.58 24.59
CA PHE A 18 -42.38 -57.90 24.49
C PHE A 18 -41.65 -57.13 23.37
N PHE A 19 -40.41 -56.74 23.65
CA PHE A 19 -39.49 -55.97 22.81
C PHE A 19 -38.43 -56.92 22.20
N GLY A 20 -38.00 -56.73 20.95
CA GLY A 20 -36.96 -57.61 20.37
C GLY A 20 -36.57 -57.44 18.89
N LEU A 21 -35.71 -56.45 18.62
CA LEU A 21 -34.64 -56.40 17.59
C LEU A 21 -34.90 -56.52 16.05
N VAL A 22 -33.97 -55.89 15.28
CA VAL A 22 -33.74 -55.92 13.81
C VAL A 22 -34.84 -55.20 12.98
N VAL A 23 -34.68 -54.01 12.37
CA VAL A 23 -33.53 -53.23 11.85
C VAL A 23 -32.75 -53.90 10.71
N VAL A 24 -33.18 -53.64 9.46
CA VAL A 24 -32.37 -53.33 8.25
C VAL A 24 -33.32 -53.06 7.06
N ALA A 25 -32.90 -52.20 6.12
CA ALA A 25 -33.58 -51.81 4.86
C ALA A 25 -34.88 -50.98 4.98
N GLY A 26 -34.75 -49.66 4.83
CA GLY A 26 -35.94 -48.77 4.78
C GLY A 26 -35.72 -47.25 4.75
N ILE A 27 -34.52 -46.73 4.49
CA ILE A 27 -34.30 -45.27 4.37
C ILE A 27 -33.49 -44.95 3.10
N ALA A 28 -34.20 -44.59 2.04
CA ALA A 28 -33.68 -43.90 0.87
C ALA A 28 -34.83 -43.10 0.23
N GLY A 29 -34.66 -41.78 0.05
CA GLY A 29 -35.68 -40.95 -0.61
C GLY A 29 -36.16 -39.69 0.12
N ILE A 30 -35.30 -38.96 0.84
CA ILE A 30 -35.55 -37.53 1.04
C ILE A 30 -34.97 -36.80 -0.18
N THR A 31 -35.80 -36.62 -1.20
CA THR A 31 -35.44 -35.86 -2.39
C THR A 31 -35.30 -34.39 -2.02
N LYS A 32 -34.06 -33.90 -1.86
CA LYS A 32 -33.81 -32.45 -1.79
C LYS A 32 -34.42 -31.81 -3.02
N ILE A 33 -35.31 -30.84 -2.82
CA ILE A 33 -35.89 -30.05 -3.91
C ILE A 33 -34.74 -29.30 -4.58
N LYS A 34 -34.32 -29.76 -5.77
CA LYS A 34 -33.34 -29.04 -6.57
C LYS A 34 -33.97 -27.72 -7.02
N ALA A 35 -33.41 -26.60 -6.57
CA ALA A 35 -33.65 -25.32 -7.21
C ALA A 35 -33.20 -25.40 -8.68
N ALA A 36 -33.94 -24.77 -9.58
CA ALA A 36 -33.50 -24.64 -10.97
C ALA A 36 -32.16 -23.88 -11.01
N GLY A 37 -31.21 -24.32 -11.83
CA GLY A 37 -29.87 -23.72 -11.90
C GLY A 37 -28.96 -24.05 -10.72
N THR A 38 -29.13 -25.20 -10.03
CA THR A 38 -28.17 -25.67 -9.01
C THR A 38 -27.69 -27.10 -9.29
N VAL A 39 -26.37 -27.29 -9.30
CA VAL A 39 -25.69 -28.58 -9.43
C VAL A 39 -24.86 -28.84 -8.18
N TYR A 40 -25.11 -29.98 -7.53
CA TYR A 40 -24.27 -30.44 -6.41
C TYR A 40 -23.22 -31.41 -6.95
N MET A 41 -21.96 -31.18 -6.59
CA MET A 41 -20.81 -31.98 -7.00
C MET A 41 -20.31 -32.82 -5.82
N ASP A 42 -20.94 -33.98 -5.64
CA ASP A 42 -20.48 -35.05 -4.75
C ASP A 42 -19.62 -36.08 -5.51
N GLN A 43 -19.15 -37.12 -4.84
CA GLN A 43 -18.33 -38.16 -5.49
C GLN A 43 -19.04 -38.83 -6.66
N ALA A 44 -20.35 -39.07 -6.57
CA ALA A 44 -21.12 -39.69 -7.65
C ALA A 44 -21.22 -38.79 -8.89
N TRP A 45 -21.26 -37.46 -8.70
CA TRP A 45 -21.14 -36.51 -9.80
C TRP A 45 -19.74 -36.55 -10.44
N LEU A 46 -18.67 -36.61 -9.64
CA LEU A 46 -17.29 -36.71 -10.16
C LEU A 46 -17.09 -37.99 -10.98
N ASP A 47 -17.47 -39.14 -10.41
CA ASP A 47 -17.38 -40.45 -11.06
C ASP A 47 -18.15 -40.48 -12.40
N ALA A 48 -19.30 -39.79 -12.47
CA ALA A 48 -20.12 -39.68 -13.68
C ALA A 48 -19.56 -38.72 -14.75
N ASN A 49 -18.67 -37.79 -14.38
CA ASN A 49 -18.04 -36.83 -15.31
C ASN A 49 -16.59 -37.22 -15.69
N GLY A 50 -16.04 -38.28 -15.08
CA GLY A 50 -14.71 -38.79 -15.40
C GLY A 50 -13.57 -38.02 -14.72
N PRO A 51 -12.31 -38.21 -15.14
CA PRO A 51 -11.18 -37.49 -14.57
C PRO A 51 -11.21 -36.01 -14.95
N ALA A 52 -10.62 -35.17 -14.09
CA ALA A 52 -10.42 -33.74 -14.34
C ALA A 52 -9.60 -33.48 -15.63
N PRO A 53 -9.76 -32.32 -16.30
CA PRO A 53 -10.51 -31.14 -15.87
C PRO A 53 -12.03 -31.26 -15.99
N TYR A 54 -12.75 -30.91 -14.92
CA TYR A 54 -14.22 -30.89 -14.90
C TYR A 54 -14.74 -29.65 -15.64
N ILE A 55 -15.67 -29.84 -16.58
CA ILE A 55 -16.19 -28.75 -17.42
C ILE A 55 -17.51 -28.22 -16.86
N LEU A 56 -17.53 -26.95 -16.44
CA LEU A 56 -18.70 -26.23 -15.96
C LEU A 56 -19.43 -25.57 -17.14
N SER A 57 -20.20 -26.36 -17.90
CA SER A 57 -20.84 -25.94 -19.16
C SER A 57 -22.30 -25.45 -19.04
N GLN A 58 -23.01 -25.79 -17.96
CA GLN A 58 -24.39 -25.34 -17.77
C GLN A 58 -24.40 -23.84 -17.46
N SER A 59 -25.10 -23.05 -18.29
CA SER A 59 -25.25 -21.60 -18.07
C SER A 59 -26.27 -21.32 -16.97
N ASP A 60 -26.20 -20.11 -16.39
CA ASP A 60 -27.10 -19.62 -15.33
C ASP A 60 -27.20 -20.59 -14.14
N THR A 61 -26.06 -21.21 -13.80
CA THR A 61 -25.98 -22.35 -12.88
C THR A 61 -24.97 -22.11 -11.75
N THR A 62 -25.39 -22.42 -10.53
CA THR A 62 -24.53 -22.52 -9.34
C THR A 62 -24.10 -23.98 -9.14
N TYR A 63 -22.81 -24.25 -9.24
CA TYR A 63 -22.18 -25.50 -8.88
C TYR A 63 -21.69 -25.41 -7.43
N ILE A 64 -22.05 -26.39 -6.60
CA ILE A 64 -21.74 -26.42 -5.16
C ILE A 64 -20.95 -27.71 -4.86
N LEU A 65 -19.74 -27.59 -4.34
CA LEU A 65 -18.96 -28.75 -3.90
C LEU A 65 -19.59 -29.42 -2.68
N GLN A 66 -19.54 -30.75 -2.65
CA GLN A 66 -19.88 -31.58 -1.50
C GLN A 66 -18.74 -32.53 -1.10
N THR A 67 -17.58 -32.40 -1.73
CA THR A 67 -16.35 -33.15 -1.46
C THR A 67 -15.14 -32.35 -1.93
N ASN A 68 -13.94 -32.70 -1.43
CA ASN A 68 -12.69 -32.13 -1.93
C ASN A 68 -12.40 -32.63 -3.35
N ILE A 69 -11.76 -31.76 -4.15
CA ILE A 69 -11.30 -32.07 -5.50
C ILE A 69 -9.80 -32.28 -5.48
N VAL A 70 -9.34 -33.39 -6.07
CA VAL A 70 -7.91 -33.67 -6.28
C VAL A 70 -7.71 -33.97 -7.76
N SER A 71 -6.93 -33.14 -8.46
CA SER A 71 -6.58 -33.30 -9.87
C SER A 71 -5.07 -33.36 -10.04
N GLU A 72 -4.56 -34.28 -10.86
CA GLU A 72 -3.14 -34.35 -11.24
C GLU A 72 -2.69 -33.22 -12.19
N GLY A 73 -3.63 -32.43 -12.70
CA GLY A 73 -3.35 -31.29 -13.55
C GLY A 73 -4.33 -30.17 -13.29
N THR A 74 -4.85 -29.56 -14.36
CA THR A 74 -5.91 -28.55 -14.24
C THR A 74 -7.20 -29.16 -13.64
N ALA A 75 -7.85 -28.48 -12.70
CA ALA A 75 -9.03 -29.03 -12.02
C ALA A 75 -10.36 -28.67 -12.70
N PHE A 76 -10.57 -27.39 -13.10
CA PHE A 76 -11.83 -26.94 -13.70
C PHE A 76 -11.64 -26.09 -14.97
N ILE A 77 -12.56 -26.26 -15.92
CA ILE A 77 -12.76 -25.38 -17.09
C ILE A 77 -14.16 -24.76 -17.01
N VAL A 78 -14.26 -23.44 -17.11
CA VAL A 78 -15.53 -22.70 -17.14
C VAL A 78 -15.94 -22.46 -18.60
N ASP A 79 -17.10 -23.00 -19.01
CA ASP A 79 -17.64 -22.94 -20.38
C ASP A 79 -19.06 -22.33 -20.45
N GLY A 80 -19.85 -22.46 -19.39
CA GLY A 80 -21.17 -21.83 -19.27
C GLY A 80 -21.11 -20.33 -19.00
N LYS A 81 -22.19 -19.62 -19.36
CA LYS A 81 -22.40 -18.21 -19.00
C LYS A 81 -23.00 -18.08 -17.60
N ASN A 82 -22.67 -17.03 -16.87
CA ASN A 82 -23.24 -16.74 -15.54
C ASN A 82 -23.10 -17.93 -14.58
N VAL A 83 -21.91 -18.53 -14.55
CA VAL A 83 -21.61 -19.70 -13.71
C VAL A 83 -21.13 -19.24 -12.33
N THR A 84 -21.66 -19.83 -11.26
CA THR A 84 -21.10 -19.70 -9.91
C THR A 84 -20.50 -21.02 -9.48
N LEU A 85 -19.27 -21.01 -8.98
CA LEU A 85 -18.64 -22.13 -8.27
C LEU A 85 -18.56 -21.79 -6.78
N ASP A 86 -19.46 -22.36 -5.99
CA ASP A 86 -19.36 -22.34 -4.53
C ASP A 86 -18.51 -23.54 -4.07
N ILE A 87 -17.30 -23.23 -3.59
CA ILE A 87 -16.36 -24.24 -3.07
C ILE A 87 -16.87 -24.79 -1.72
N ASN A 88 -17.84 -24.13 -1.07
CA ASN A 88 -18.59 -24.63 0.08
C ASN A 88 -17.71 -25.17 1.23
N ASN A 89 -16.62 -24.45 1.52
CA ASN A 89 -15.56 -24.75 2.49
C ASN A 89 -14.69 -26.01 2.20
N TYR A 90 -14.83 -26.63 1.03
CA TYR A 90 -13.95 -27.70 0.56
C TYR A 90 -12.64 -27.16 -0.04
N GLU A 91 -11.75 -28.07 -0.43
CA GLU A 91 -10.49 -27.79 -1.12
C GLU A 91 -10.55 -28.21 -2.60
N ILE A 92 -10.03 -27.36 -3.49
CA ILE A 92 -9.65 -27.70 -4.86
C ILE A 92 -8.13 -27.81 -4.92
N LYS A 93 -7.62 -29.03 -4.93
CA LYS A 93 -6.19 -29.34 -5.03
C LYS A 93 -5.82 -29.72 -6.46
N PHE A 94 -5.05 -28.89 -7.14
CA PHE A 94 -4.69 -29.04 -8.56
C PHE A 94 -3.19 -29.32 -8.75
N GLY A 95 -2.79 -30.05 -9.79
CA GLY A 95 -1.39 -30.50 -9.94
C GLY A 95 -0.93 -31.48 -8.84
N ALA A 96 -1.83 -32.29 -8.28
CA ALA A 96 -1.58 -33.27 -7.21
C ALA A 96 -1.07 -34.63 -7.76
N ILE A 97 0.05 -34.56 -8.47
CA ILE A 97 0.53 -35.61 -9.38
C ILE A 97 1.09 -36.82 -8.62
N GLN A 98 0.59 -38.01 -8.93
CA GLN A 98 1.10 -39.25 -8.37
C GLN A 98 2.37 -39.72 -9.10
N GLY A 99 3.31 -40.32 -8.37
CA GLY A 99 4.54 -40.88 -8.94
C GLY A 99 5.54 -39.85 -9.49
N TYR A 100 5.34 -38.55 -9.23
CA TYR A 100 6.32 -37.50 -9.54
C TYR A 100 7.36 -37.35 -8.43
N SER A 101 8.63 -37.17 -8.81
CA SER A 101 9.67 -36.64 -7.93
C SER A 101 10.60 -35.70 -8.69
N ASP A 102 10.93 -34.55 -8.09
CA ASP A 102 11.92 -33.60 -8.61
C ASP A 102 13.35 -34.17 -8.49
N ILE A 103 14.35 -33.46 -9.02
CA ILE A 103 15.76 -33.80 -8.78
C ILE A 103 16.13 -33.55 -7.31
N PRO A 104 16.82 -34.48 -6.64
CA PRO A 104 17.29 -34.27 -5.27
C PRO A 104 18.44 -33.24 -5.21
N ASN A 105 18.49 -32.45 -4.13
CA ASN A 105 19.52 -31.43 -3.87
C ASN A 105 19.66 -30.40 -5.01
N GLY A 106 18.55 -30.02 -5.65
CA GLY A 106 18.51 -29.03 -6.72
C GLY A 106 18.83 -27.59 -6.28
N ASN A 107 18.58 -27.26 -5.02
CA ASN A 107 18.93 -25.97 -4.39
C ASN A 107 20.31 -25.98 -3.72
N PHE A 108 21.11 -27.04 -3.88
CA PHE A 108 22.51 -27.12 -3.39
C PHE A 108 22.74 -26.90 -1.88
N GLU A 109 21.70 -26.87 -1.05
CA GLU A 109 21.76 -26.76 0.42
C GLU A 109 22.31 -28.03 1.12
N GLN A 110 22.75 -29.04 0.35
CA GLN A 110 23.48 -30.20 0.87
C GLN A 110 24.83 -30.34 0.18
N GLY A 111 25.88 -30.48 0.98
CA GLY A 111 27.25 -30.70 0.52
C GLY A 111 28.25 -29.75 1.20
N SER A 112 29.50 -29.82 0.77
CA SER A 112 30.54 -28.85 1.15
C SER A 112 31.75 -28.97 0.22
N GLY A 113 32.37 -27.86 -0.16
CA GLY A 113 33.47 -27.88 -1.12
C GLY A 113 33.04 -28.56 -2.43
N SER A 114 33.87 -29.45 -2.96
CA SER A 114 33.56 -30.24 -4.17
C SER A 114 32.74 -31.52 -3.91
N THR A 115 32.27 -31.75 -2.67
CA THR A 115 31.40 -32.90 -2.35
C THR A 115 29.95 -32.44 -2.33
N ILE A 116 29.21 -32.75 -3.40
CA ILE A 116 27.82 -32.34 -3.61
C ILE A 116 26.97 -33.60 -3.84
N PRO A 117 26.22 -34.06 -2.82
CA PRO A 117 25.32 -35.21 -2.97
C PRO A 117 24.37 -35.05 -4.15
N TYR A 118 24.09 -36.16 -4.82
CA TYR A 118 23.19 -36.26 -5.99
C TYR A 118 23.60 -35.49 -7.25
N TRP A 119 24.83 -34.97 -7.32
CA TRP A 119 25.35 -34.35 -8.53
C TRP A 119 26.68 -35.01 -8.94
N ASN A 120 26.76 -35.46 -10.19
CA ASN A 120 28.02 -35.87 -10.78
C ASN A 120 28.78 -34.64 -11.30
N LEU A 121 29.93 -34.37 -10.69
CA LEU A 121 30.83 -33.26 -11.01
C LEU A 121 32.08 -33.71 -11.76
N SER A 122 32.15 -34.95 -12.28
CA SER A 122 33.35 -35.45 -12.97
C SER A 122 33.73 -34.64 -14.21
N GLY A 123 32.77 -33.92 -14.80
CA GLY A 123 32.97 -32.98 -15.90
C GLY A 123 33.18 -31.52 -15.48
N ALA A 124 33.23 -31.21 -14.18
CA ALA A 124 33.32 -29.85 -13.65
C ALA A 124 34.30 -29.77 -12.46
N PRO A 125 35.63 -29.90 -12.67
CA PRO A 125 36.61 -29.90 -11.60
C PRO A 125 36.68 -28.58 -10.80
N SER A 126 36.16 -27.45 -11.33
CA SER A 126 36.06 -26.20 -10.58
C SER A 126 34.86 -26.10 -9.63
N ALA A 127 33.90 -27.03 -9.75
CA ALA A 127 32.61 -26.98 -9.06
C ALA A 127 32.76 -27.14 -7.53
N ARG A 128 32.22 -26.18 -6.77
CA ARG A 128 32.18 -26.24 -5.31
C ARG A 128 31.05 -25.42 -4.69
N ILE A 129 30.56 -25.88 -3.55
CA ILE A 129 29.60 -25.13 -2.72
C ILE A 129 30.30 -23.93 -2.06
N VAL A 130 29.62 -22.79 -2.05
CA VAL A 130 29.99 -21.56 -1.34
C VAL A 130 28.79 -20.96 -0.60
N SER A 131 29.04 -20.03 0.31
CA SER A 131 28.01 -19.27 1.02
C SER A 131 27.34 -18.22 0.12
N THR A 132 26.04 -17.97 0.28
CA THR A 132 25.34 -16.85 -0.40
C THR A 132 25.80 -15.46 0.04
N SER A 133 26.70 -15.37 1.03
CA SER A 133 27.47 -14.15 1.31
C SER A 133 28.47 -13.77 0.20
N GLU A 134 28.86 -14.70 -0.69
CA GLU A 134 29.69 -14.39 -1.88
C GLU A 134 28.85 -13.84 -3.05
N MET A 135 27.60 -14.29 -3.16
CA MET A 135 26.64 -13.92 -4.21
C MET A 135 25.24 -14.20 -3.66
N PRO A 136 24.31 -13.22 -3.63
CA PRO A 136 22.96 -13.39 -3.08
C PRO A 136 22.07 -14.22 -4.03
N MET A 137 22.34 -15.52 -4.05
CA MET A 137 21.45 -16.57 -4.55
C MET A 137 20.44 -16.94 -3.45
N LYS A 138 19.70 -18.05 -3.58
CA LYS A 138 18.66 -18.45 -2.62
C LYS A 138 19.25 -19.15 -1.40
N ASP A 139 18.41 -19.29 -0.38
CA ASP A 139 18.73 -20.01 0.86
C ASP A 139 20.10 -19.61 1.47
N SER A 140 20.98 -20.56 1.82
CA SER A 140 22.21 -20.28 2.58
C SER A 140 23.52 -20.55 1.81
N GLN A 141 23.46 -21.39 0.78
CA GLN A 141 24.58 -21.86 -0.01
C GLN A 141 24.24 -21.90 -1.50
N THR A 142 25.25 -21.99 -2.36
CA THR A 142 25.07 -22.03 -3.80
C THR A 142 26.24 -22.76 -4.47
N LEU A 143 26.01 -23.35 -5.63
CA LEU A 143 27.07 -23.96 -6.43
C LEU A 143 27.84 -22.87 -7.20
N LYS A 144 29.17 -22.87 -7.05
CA LYS A 144 30.10 -22.03 -7.81
C LYS A 144 30.98 -22.87 -8.73
N LEU A 145 30.91 -22.62 -10.03
CA LEU A 145 31.95 -22.99 -11.01
C LEU A 145 33.05 -21.93 -10.94
N ASN A 146 34.23 -22.30 -10.47
CA ASN A 146 35.26 -21.36 -10.03
C ASN A 146 36.32 -21.08 -11.09
N ASN A 147 36.12 -20.00 -11.84
CA ASN A 147 36.97 -19.57 -12.94
C ASN A 147 37.37 -20.72 -13.91
N PRO A 148 36.40 -21.42 -14.51
CA PRO A 148 36.69 -22.57 -15.37
C PRO A 148 37.46 -22.13 -16.62
N THR A 149 38.52 -22.87 -16.96
CA THR A 149 39.40 -22.62 -18.11
C THR A 149 39.04 -23.46 -19.34
N ALA A 150 38.02 -24.30 -19.23
CA ALA A 150 37.48 -25.16 -20.29
C ALA A 150 35.95 -25.27 -20.13
N THR A 151 35.29 -25.93 -21.07
CA THR A 151 33.89 -26.33 -20.92
C THR A 151 33.75 -27.27 -19.72
N GLU A 152 32.86 -26.94 -18.78
CA GLU A 152 32.54 -27.78 -17.64
C GLU A 152 31.06 -28.21 -17.67
N GLU A 153 30.77 -29.41 -17.15
CA GLU A 153 29.42 -29.98 -17.07
C GLU A 153 29.17 -30.63 -15.71
N ILE A 154 28.01 -30.29 -15.14
CA ILE A 154 27.42 -30.96 -13.98
C ILE A 154 26.17 -31.73 -14.40
N ILE A 155 25.94 -32.91 -13.82
CA ILE A 155 24.82 -33.79 -14.14
C ILE A 155 24.09 -34.15 -12.85
N SER A 156 22.77 -33.92 -12.79
CA SER A 156 21.96 -34.30 -11.62
C SER A 156 21.72 -35.80 -11.55
N ASP A 157 21.32 -36.29 -10.38
CA ASP A 157 20.62 -37.57 -10.26
C ASP A 157 19.20 -37.48 -10.86
N TRP A 158 18.49 -38.61 -10.88
CA TRP A 158 17.24 -38.79 -11.59
C TRP A 158 16.01 -38.22 -10.86
N ALA A 159 15.27 -37.35 -11.55
CA ALA A 159 13.84 -37.11 -11.32
C ALA A 159 13.00 -38.25 -11.93
N VAL A 160 11.78 -38.45 -11.41
CA VAL A 160 10.79 -39.40 -11.94
C VAL A 160 9.59 -38.61 -12.44
N LEU A 161 9.29 -38.72 -13.74
CA LEU A 161 8.27 -37.90 -14.39
C LEU A 161 7.17 -38.78 -15.00
N PRO A 162 5.90 -38.61 -14.61
CA PRO A 162 4.74 -39.13 -15.34
C PRO A 162 4.63 -38.59 -16.78
N ALA A 163 4.04 -39.41 -17.65
CA ALA A 163 3.87 -39.18 -19.08
C ALA A 163 2.90 -38.03 -19.42
N ASN A 164 2.93 -37.60 -20.68
CA ASN A 164 1.87 -36.83 -21.37
C ASN A 164 1.46 -35.50 -20.73
N ARG A 165 2.35 -34.88 -19.95
CA ARG A 165 2.17 -33.56 -19.32
C ARG A 165 3.41 -32.69 -19.45
N THR A 166 3.23 -31.39 -19.31
CA THR A 166 4.26 -30.38 -19.53
C THR A 166 5.13 -30.19 -18.29
N TYR A 167 6.45 -30.20 -18.48
CA TYR A 167 7.45 -29.89 -17.47
C TYR A 167 8.32 -28.71 -17.91
N PHE A 168 8.87 -28.02 -16.92
CA PHE A 168 9.92 -27.02 -17.07
C PHE A 168 11.17 -27.50 -16.35
N ALA A 169 12.25 -27.64 -17.10
CA ALA A 169 13.58 -28.00 -16.61
C ALA A 169 14.41 -26.73 -16.51
N SER A 170 14.93 -26.38 -15.33
CA SER A 170 15.48 -25.05 -15.06
C SER A 170 16.64 -25.04 -14.07
N ALA A 171 17.36 -23.93 -14.02
CA ALA A 171 18.20 -23.50 -12.89
C ALA A 171 18.28 -21.96 -12.85
N GLN A 172 18.44 -21.38 -11.65
CA GLN A 172 18.85 -20.00 -11.47
C GLN A 172 20.36 -19.88 -11.73
N ILE A 173 20.78 -18.94 -12.57
CA ILE A 173 22.20 -18.80 -12.97
C ILE A 173 22.61 -17.33 -12.93
N LYS A 174 23.73 -17.05 -12.26
CA LYS A 174 24.44 -15.76 -12.32
C LYS A 174 25.86 -16.00 -12.85
N SER A 175 26.14 -15.48 -14.04
CA SER A 175 27.38 -15.75 -14.78
C SER A 175 28.14 -14.46 -15.12
N CYS A 176 29.19 -14.62 -15.90
CA CYS A 176 29.92 -13.56 -16.59
C CYS A 176 29.26 -13.14 -17.90
N TYR A 177 29.57 -11.92 -18.35
CA TYR A 177 29.08 -11.39 -19.63
C TYR A 177 29.65 -12.19 -20.81
N GLY A 178 28.77 -12.66 -21.70
CA GLY A 178 29.14 -13.49 -22.86
C GLY A 178 29.46 -14.95 -22.54
N CYS A 179 29.42 -15.36 -21.27
CA CYS A 179 29.65 -16.75 -20.87
C CYS A 179 28.40 -17.59 -21.16
N LYS A 180 28.61 -18.72 -21.85
CA LYS A 180 27.52 -19.50 -22.40
C LYS A 180 27.12 -20.64 -21.45
N HIS A 181 25.81 -20.82 -21.29
CA HIS A 181 25.21 -21.88 -20.49
C HIS A 181 24.24 -22.71 -21.32
N TYR A 182 24.16 -24.01 -21.03
CA TYR A 182 23.19 -24.92 -21.64
C TYR A 182 22.41 -25.66 -20.54
N ILE A 183 21.09 -25.71 -20.68
CA ILE A 183 20.22 -26.59 -19.88
C ILE A 183 19.74 -27.70 -20.80
N LYS A 184 20.09 -28.95 -20.47
CA LYS A 184 19.69 -30.15 -21.22
C LYS A 184 18.96 -31.11 -20.31
N VAL A 185 17.92 -31.74 -20.86
CA VAL A 185 17.18 -32.82 -20.20
C VAL A 185 17.53 -34.13 -20.88
N GLU A 186 18.10 -35.06 -20.13
CA GLU A 186 18.45 -36.41 -20.58
C GLU A 186 17.46 -37.43 -19.99
N ASN A 187 16.99 -38.38 -20.79
CA ASN A 187 16.19 -39.51 -20.31
C ASN A 187 17.07 -40.72 -19.93
N GLU A 188 16.49 -41.74 -19.31
CA GLU A 188 17.21 -42.96 -18.90
C GLU A 188 17.83 -43.78 -20.05
N ALA A 189 17.40 -43.53 -21.29
CA ALA A 189 18.02 -44.08 -22.50
C ALA A 189 19.23 -43.26 -23.02
N GLY A 190 19.67 -42.23 -22.28
CA GLY A 190 20.78 -41.36 -22.67
C GLY A 190 20.46 -40.38 -23.81
N THR A 191 19.18 -40.20 -24.13
CA THR A 191 18.74 -39.28 -25.19
C THR A 191 18.44 -37.90 -24.59
N ILE A 192 18.98 -36.84 -25.21
CA ILE A 192 18.60 -35.46 -24.89
C ILE A 192 17.22 -35.18 -25.48
N VAL A 193 16.20 -35.09 -24.62
CA VAL A 193 14.79 -34.88 -25.02
C VAL A 193 14.41 -33.40 -25.10
N ALA A 194 15.20 -32.53 -24.47
CA ALA A 194 15.05 -31.08 -24.52
C ALA A 194 16.39 -30.39 -24.27
N SER A 195 16.61 -29.23 -24.88
CA SER A 195 17.82 -28.43 -24.72
C SER A 195 17.51 -26.95 -24.94
N MET A 196 18.19 -26.07 -24.23
CA MET A 196 18.31 -24.66 -24.55
C MET A 196 19.72 -24.14 -24.26
N ASP A 197 20.09 -23.00 -24.84
CA ASP A 197 21.34 -22.31 -24.57
C ASP A 197 21.17 -20.79 -24.43
N THR A 198 22.01 -20.16 -23.61
CA THR A 198 21.98 -18.70 -23.34
C THR A 198 23.36 -18.14 -23.07
N ILE A 199 23.55 -16.86 -23.37
CA ILE A 199 24.74 -16.04 -23.07
C ILE A 199 24.43 -14.84 -22.15
N ASN A 200 23.17 -14.68 -21.75
CA ASN A 200 22.61 -13.43 -21.19
C ASN A 200 22.29 -13.50 -19.68
N VAL A 201 23.01 -14.33 -18.92
CA VAL A 201 22.85 -14.50 -17.46
C VAL A 201 23.83 -13.65 -16.63
N ALA A 202 24.36 -12.57 -17.22
CA ALA A 202 25.34 -11.70 -16.59
C ALA A 202 24.81 -10.93 -15.37
N ILE A 203 23.49 -10.71 -15.31
CA ILE A 203 22.79 -10.01 -14.21
C ILE A 203 21.97 -10.95 -13.32
N GLY A 204 22.13 -12.27 -13.51
CA GLY A 204 21.28 -13.27 -12.87
C GLY A 204 19.99 -13.52 -13.66
N GLY A 205 19.42 -14.71 -13.50
CA GLY A 205 18.12 -15.07 -14.07
C GLY A 205 17.87 -16.57 -14.04
N THR A 206 16.60 -16.96 -14.13
CA THR A 206 16.20 -18.37 -14.21
C THR A 206 16.17 -18.82 -15.67
N VAL A 207 17.02 -19.80 -15.98
CA VAL A 207 17.21 -20.37 -17.32
C VAL A 207 16.50 -21.71 -17.38
N GLY A 208 15.71 -21.99 -18.42
CA GLY A 208 15.05 -23.29 -18.53
C GLY A 208 14.33 -23.58 -19.84
N VAL A 209 14.04 -24.87 -20.06
CA VAL A 209 13.39 -25.41 -21.25
C VAL A 209 12.09 -26.13 -20.91
N LYS A 210 11.05 -25.89 -21.71
CA LYS A 210 9.76 -26.57 -21.65
C LYS A 210 9.78 -27.84 -22.48
N PHE A 211 9.29 -28.96 -21.94
CA PHE A 211 9.19 -30.23 -22.66
C PHE A 211 8.04 -31.11 -22.14
N LYS A 212 7.76 -32.22 -22.84
CA LYS A 212 6.62 -33.11 -22.54
C LYS A 212 7.02 -34.59 -22.76
N PRO A 213 7.25 -35.38 -21.70
CA PRO A 213 7.51 -36.82 -21.78
C PRO A 213 6.42 -37.59 -22.52
N VAL A 214 6.80 -38.53 -23.38
CA VAL A 214 5.85 -39.44 -24.08
C VAL A 214 5.46 -40.67 -23.26
N ALA A 215 6.28 -41.01 -22.26
CA ALA A 215 6.09 -42.14 -21.35
C ALA A 215 6.57 -41.74 -19.95
N GLN A 216 6.14 -42.47 -18.93
CA GLN A 216 6.70 -42.33 -17.59
C GLN A 216 8.11 -42.88 -17.60
N GLY A 217 9.05 -42.18 -16.95
CA GLY A 217 10.44 -42.62 -16.90
C GLY A 217 11.30 -41.71 -16.03
N LYS A 218 12.60 -42.01 -16.01
CA LYS A 218 13.60 -41.20 -15.32
C LYS A 218 14.23 -40.16 -16.24
N TYR A 219 14.39 -38.95 -15.72
CA TYR A 219 14.96 -37.80 -16.41
C TYR A 219 15.93 -37.05 -15.49
N ARG A 220 16.96 -36.43 -16.05
CA ARG A 220 17.94 -35.65 -15.28
C ARG A 220 18.41 -34.39 -16.01
N LEU A 221 18.87 -33.41 -15.25
CA LEU A 221 19.49 -32.21 -15.79
C LEU A 221 20.96 -32.46 -16.13
N ARG A 222 21.39 -31.88 -17.24
CA ARG A 222 22.80 -31.62 -17.54
C ARG A 222 22.96 -30.12 -17.75
N ILE A 223 23.79 -29.49 -16.91
CA ILE A 223 24.05 -28.05 -16.97
C ILE A 223 25.50 -27.89 -17.42
N MET A 224 25.69 -27.26 -18.58
CA MET A 224 27.02 -27.03 -19.16
C MET A 224 27.35 -25.55 -19.17
N PHE A 225 28.63 -25.24 -18.91
CA PHE A 225 29.18 -23.89 -18.92
C PHE A 225 30.38 -23.81 -19.87
N GLU A 226 30.38 -22.80 -20.74
CA GLU A 226 31.48 -22.49 -21.66
C GLU A 226 31.95 -21.05 -21.43
N ASN A 227 33.20 -20.90 -20.96
CA ASN A 227 33.84 -19.60 -20.76
C ASN A 227 34.90 -19.34 -21.83
N PRO A 228 34.66 -18.45 -22.81
CA PRO A 228 35.66 -18.12 -23.81
C PRO A 228 36.85 -17.30 -23.28
N SER A 229 36.82 -16.80 -22.03
CA SER A 229 37.91 -15.98 -21.45
C SER A 229 38.67 -16.61 -20.28
N GLY A 230 38.17 -17.68 -19.66
CA GLY A 230 38.82 -18.39 -18.54
C GLY A 230 38.95 -17.64 -17.20
N THR A 231 38.49 -16.39 -17.10
CA THR A 231 38.80 -15.47 -15.98
C THR A 231 37.68 -15.28 -14.95
N ASN A 232 36.55 -15.96 -15.11
CA ASN A 232 35.30 -15.62 -14.42
C ASN A 232 34.55 -16.85 -13.89
N SER A 233 33.92 -16.70 -12.72
CA SER A 233 33.09 -17.72 -12.10
C SER A 233 31.61 -17.62 -12.51
N SER A 234 30.88 -18.73 -12.39
CA SER A 234 29.41 -18.77 -12.48
C SER A 234 28.82 -19.37 -11.22
N TYR A 235 27.67 -18.85 -10.79
CA TYR A 235 26.87 -19.34 -9.67
C TYR A 235 25.59 -19.98 -10.21
N ILE A 236 25.17 -21.09 -9.61
CA ILE A 236 24.04 -21.93 -10.03
C ILE A 236 23.25 -22.33 -8.79
N ASP A 237 21.92 -22.21 -8.86
CA ASP A 237 21.00 -22.47 -7.75
C ASP A 237 19.59 -22.88 -8.24
N ASP A 238 18.73 -23.39 -7.34
CA ASP A 238 17.35 -23.85 -7.57
C ASP A 238 17.17 -24.52 -8.95
N ALA A 239 18.01 -25.53 -9.19
CA ALA A 239 17.92 -26.40 -10.34
C ALA A 239 16.80 -27.43 -10.13
N PHE A 240 15.95 -27.65 -11.14
CA PHE A 240 14.80 -28.53 -11.00
C PHE A 240 14.24 -29.07 -12.33
N ILE A 241 13.40 -30.10 -12.25
CA ILE A 241 12.50 -30.53 -13.31
C ILE A 241 11.08 -30.63 -12.75
N ARG A 242 10.31 -29.54 -12.87
CA ARG A 242 9.00 -29.39 -12.24
C ARG A 242 7.86 -29.39 -13.26
N PRO A 243 6.67 -29.89 -12.89
CA PRO A 243 5.42 -29.70 -13.62
C PRO A 243 5.20 -28.23 -13.96
N ALA A 244 4.53 -27.93 -15.07
CA ALA A 244 4.28 -26.54 -15.45
C ALA A 244 2.92 -26.30 -16.11
N TYR A 245 2.39 -25.08 -15.91
CA TYR A 245 1.16 -24.55 -16.52
C TYR A 245 -0.19 -25.17 -16.07
N ASP A 246 -0.23 -25.98 -15.01
CA ASP A 246 -1.50 -26.42 -14.43
C ASP A 246 -2.23 -25.29 -13.69
N ALA A 247 -3.56 -25.39 -13.60
CA ALA A 247 -4.38 -24.39 -12.94
C ALA A 247 -5.55 -24.97 -12.11
N GLY A 248 -5.93 -24.29 -11.04
CA GLY A 248 -7.13 -24.66 -10.28
C GLY A 248 -8.39 -24.49 -11.13
N ILE A 249 -8.61 -23.27 -11.62
CA ILE A 249 -9.77 -22.91 -12.45
C ILE A 249 -9.31 -22.14 -13.67
N VAL A 250 -9.74 -22.55 -14.87
CA VAL A 250 -9.45 -21.85 -16.13
C VAL A 250 -10.75 -21.36 -16.78
N MET A 251 -10.75 -20.07 -17.15
CA MET A 251 -11.72 -19.44 -18.04
C MET A 251 -10.96 -18.92 -19.26
N ALA A 252 -11.10 -19.56 -20.41
CA ALA A 252 -10.29 -19.24 -21.59
C ALA A 252 -11.12 -19.10 -22.86
N GLY A 253 -10.92 -18.02 -23.61
CA GLY A 253 -11.52 -17.85 -24.95
C GLY A 253 -11.06 -18.92 -25.94
N TYR A 254 -9.88 -19.51 -25.70
CA TYR A 254 -9.22 -20.54 -26.49
C TYR A 254 -8.05 -21.13 -25.68
N PHE A 255 -7.56 -22.32 -26.02
CA PHE A 255 -6.35 -22.91 -25.45
C PHE A 255 -5.18 -22.87 -26.43
N ASP A 256 -3.96 -22.65 -25.94
CA ASP A 256 -2.75 -22.67 -26.78
C ASP A 256 -1.52 -23.31 -26.08
N SER A 257 -0.50 -23.61 -26.89
CA SER A 257 0.72 -24.28 -26.44
C SER A 257 1.69 -23.41 -25.63
N LEU A 258 1.44 -22.09 -25.51
CA LEU A 258 2.25 -21.16 -24.74
C LEU A 258 1.75 -21.02 -23.30
N ARG A 259 0.43 -20.95 -23.12
CA ARG A 259 -0.26 -20.65 -21.85
C ARG A 259 -0.87 -21.87 -21.19
N THR A 260 -1.46 -22.77 -21.96
CA THR A 260 -2.23 -23.92 -21.47
C THR A 260 -1.92 -25.18 -22.30
N PRO A 261 -0.64 -25.60 -22.39
CA PRO A 261 -0.18 -26.61 -23.34
C PRO A 261 -0.88 -27.97 -23.19
N ASP A 262 -1.28 -28.33 -21.96
CA ASP A 262 -1.97 -29.60 -21.68
C ASP A 262 -3.49 -29.54 -21.84
N LEU A 263 -4.06 -28.36 -22.16
CA LEU A 263 -5.48 -28.19 -22.52
C LEU A 263 -5.70 -28.08 -24.05
N VAL A 264 -4.63 -28.06 -24.84
CA VAL A 264 -4.71 -27.99 -26.31
C VAL A 264 -5.41 -29.24 -26.86
N GLY A 265 -6.46 -29.04 -27.65
CA GLY A 265 -7.28 -30.11 -28.21
C GLY A 265 -8.57 -30.39 -27.42
N ILE A 266 -8.71 -29.84 -26.21
CA ILE A 266 -10.01 -29.73 -25.55
C ILE A 266 -10.78 -28.61 -26.25
N THR A 267 -11.90 -28.94 -26.90
CA THR A 267 -12.81 -27.94 -27.48
C THR A 267 -13.86 -27.60 -26.43
N PRO A 268 -13.91 -26.35 -25.91
CA PRO A 268 -15.04 -25.91 -25.09
C PRO A 268 -16.34 -26.04 -25.91
N PRO A 269 -17.41 -26.67 -25.37
CA PRO A 269 -18.70 -26.82 -26.05
C PRO A 269 -19.24 -25.51 -26.66
N HIS A 270 -18.89 -24.36 -26.07
CA HIS A 270 -19.16 -23.05 -26.65
C HIS A 270 -17.86 -22.23 -26.75
N PRO A 271 -17.50 -21.68 -27.93
CA PRO A 271 -16.38 -20.74 -27.99
C PRO A 271 -16.70 -19.52 -27.13
N LEU A 272 -15.89 -19.30 -26.09
CA LEU A 272 -16.07 -18.30 -25.01
C LEU A 272 -15.84 -16.83 -25.45
N SER A 273 -16.16 -16.53 -26.71
CA SER A 273 -16.22 -15.20 -27.30
C SER A 273 -17.53 -14.45 -26.98
N GLN A 274 -18.41 -15.04 -26.17
CA GLN A 274 -19.66 -14.43 -25.71
C GLN A 274 -19.63 -14.23 -24.20
N SER A 275 -20.13 -13.09 -23.73
CA SER A 275 -20.10 -12.64 -22.33
C SER A 275 -20.48 -13.75 -21.32
N ALA A 276 -19.47 -14.29 -20.64
CA ALA A 276 -19.60 -15.33 -19.63
C ALA A 276 -19.12 -14.78 -18.28
N ASN A 277 -20.06 -14.34 -17.45
CA ASN A 277 -19.74 -13.94 -16.07
C ASN A 277 -19.44 -15.19 -15.23
N PHE A 278 -18.48 -15.11 -14.32
CA PHE A 278 -18.16 -16.20 -13.40
C PHE A 278 -17.89 -15.69 -11.98
N VAL A 279 -18.36 -16.45 -10.99
CA VAL A 279 -18.12 -16.19 -9.57
C VAL A 279 -17.50 -17.44 -8.96
N VAL A 280 -16.39 -17.32 -8.23
CA VAL A 280 -15.86 -18.38 -7.36
C VAL A 280 -15.82 -17.91 -5.91
N LYS A 281 -16.31 -18.74 -4.98
CA LYS A 281 -16.42 -18.33 -3.57
C LYS A 281 -16.29 -19.44 -2.53
N ASN A 282 -16.08 -19.03 -1.29
CA ASN A 282 -16.20 -19.84 -0.06
C ASN A 282 -15.34 -21.11 -0.03
N GLY A 283 -14.02 -21.04 -0.05
CA GLY A 283 -13.21 -22.24 0.15
C GLY A 283 -11.73 -22.07 -0.16
N THR A 284 -11.06 -23.17 -0.51
CA THR A 284 -9.60 -23.21 -0.68
C THR A 284 -9.21 -23.74 -2.06
N ILE A 285 -8.21 -23.12 -2.70
CA ILE A 285 -7.58 -23.60 -3.95
C ILE A 285 -6.07 -23.73 -3.74
N THR A 286 -5.53 -24.95 -3.77
CA THR A 286 -4.13 -25.25 -3.43
C THR A 286 -3.44 -25.99 -4.59
N GLU A 287 -2.17 -25.66 -4.84
CA GLU A 287 -1.33 -26.54 -5.65
C GLU A 287 -1.00 -27.84 -4.91
N GLY A 288 -0.91 -28.94 -5.63
CA GLY A 288 -0.65 -30.27 -5.10
C GLY A 288 0.84 -30.62 -4.98
N VAL A 289 1.67 -30.01 -5.81
CA VAL A 289 3.14 -30.02 -5.75
C VAL A 289 3.68 -28.64 -6.12
N ASN A 290 4.95 -28.37 -5.82
CA ASN A 290 5.65 -27.16 -6.28
C ASN A 290 5.76 -27.17 -7.82
N GLY A 291 4.94 -26.35 -8.48
CA GLY A 291 4.81 -26.32 -9.94
C GLY A 291 5.14 -24.96 -10.55
N THR A 292 5.74 -24.96 -11.74
CA THR A 292 6.20 -23.75 -12.44
C THR A 292 5.05 -23.09 -13.22
N ARG A 293 4.89 -21.76 -13.09
CA ARG A 293 3.83 -20.98 -13.76
C ARG A 293 2.41 -21.51 -13.47
N PHE A 294 2.21 -22.18 -12.34
CA PHE A 294 0.91 -22.66 -11.87
C PHE A 294 -0.04 -21.50 -11.55
N LYS A 295 -1.35 -21.69 -11.70
CA LYS A 295 -2.34 -20.62 -11.49
C LYS A 295 -3.58 -21.10 -10.74
N ALA A 296 -3.83 -20.61 -9.52
CA ALA A 296 -5.03 -21.01 -8.78
C ALA A 296 -6.32 -20.61 -9.56
N MET A 297 -6.33 -19.42 -10.17
CA MET A 297 -7.34 -19.02 -11.17
C MET A 297 -6.70 -18.30 -12.36
N TYR A 298 -7.12 -18.65 -13.58
CA TYR A 298 -6.61 -18.05 -14.82
C TYR A 298 -7.73 -17.69 -15.82
N LYS A 299 -7.81 -16.42 -16.20
CA LYS A 299 -8.75 -15.84 -17.16
C LYS A 299 -8.02 -15.17 -18.32
N PHE A 300 -8.25 -15.61 -19.56
CA PHE A 300 -7.65 -14.98 -20.74
C PHE A 300 -8.50 -15.18 -22.01
N GLY A 301 -8.62 -14.14 -22.83
CA GLY A 301 -9.41 -14.19 -24.08
C GLY A 301 -10.93 -14.32 -23.92
N ALA A 302 -11.43 -14.63 -22.72
CA ALA A 302 -12.86 -14.70 -22.41
C ALA A 302 -13.43 -13.31 -22.11
N VAL A 303 -14.59 -13.00 -22.69
CA VAL A 303 -15.32 -11.76 -22.42
C VAL A 303 -16.32 -12.02 -21.29
N GLY A 304 -16.37 -11.17 -20.26
CA GLY A 304 -17.26 -11.34 -19.11
C GLY A 304 -16.62 -10.90 -17.79
N ALA A 305 -17.44 -10.67 -16.76
CA ALA A 305 -16.95 -10.33 -15.43
C ALA A 305 -16.46 -11.55 -14.65
N ALA A 306 -15.47 -11.38 -13.77
CA ALA A 306 -15.04 -12.45 -12.86
C ALA A 306 -15.02 -11.97 -11.41
N GLU A 307 -15.63 -12.72 -10.50
CA GLU A 307 -15.62 -12.45 -9.07
C GLU A 307 -14.91 -13.59 -8.32
N MET A 308 -14.07 -13.23 -7.36
CA MET A 308 -13.43 -14.15 -6.42
C MET A 308 -13.67 -13.60 -5.01
N ALA A 309 -14.47 -14.31 -4.21
CA ALA A 309 -14.98 -13.83 -2.94
C ALA A 309 -14.81 -14.86 -1.80
N ASN A 310 -14.17 -14.49 -0.68
CA ASN A 310 -13.95 -15.40 0.45
C ASN A 310 -13.24 -16.73 0.03
N VAL A 311 -12.21 -16.63 -0.81
CA VAL A 311 -11.37 -17.76 -1.23
C VAL A 311 -9.96 -17.64 -0.65
N ARG A 312 -9.44 -18.75 -0.14
CA ARG A 312 -8.02 -18.91 0.21
C ARG A 312 -7.32 -19.60 -0.95
N SER A 313 -6.17 -19.09 -1.38
CA SER A 313 -5.40 -19.72 -2.45
C SER A 313 -3.93 -19.83 -2.10
N PHE A 314 -3.31 -20.93 -2.54
CA PHE A 314 -1.91 -21.25 -2.27
C PHE A 314 -1.19 -21.73 -3.52
N VAL A 315 -0.08 -21.07 -3.85
CA VAL A 315 0.91 -21.50 -4.86
C VAL A 315 2.33 -21.26 -4.34
N SER A 316 3.31 -22.07 -4.73
CA SER A 316 4.69 -22.01 -4.21
C SER A 316 5.80 -22.18 -5.26
N GLY A 317 5.52 -22.70 -6.45
CA GLY A 317 6.55 -22.78 -7.50
C GLY A 317 6.82 -21.45 -8.21
N ILE A 318 7.92 -21.38 -8.95
CA ILE A 318 8.38 -20.12 -9.56
C ILE A 318 7.39 -19.57 -10.61
N SER A 319 7.25 -18.25 -10.68
CA SER A 319 6.31 -17.55 -11.57
C SER A 319 4.82 -17.97 -11.44
N SER A 320 4.45 -18.60 -10.33
CA SER A 320 3.08 -19.07 -10.08
C SER A 320 2.23 -17.96 -9.46
N SER A 321 0.93 -17.96 -9.80
CA SER A 321 0.01 -16.85 -9.51
C SER A 321 -1.26 -17.34 -8.84
N ASN A 322 -1.86 -16.49 -8.02
CA ASN A 322 -3.13 -16.78 -7.37
C ASN A 322 -4.32 -16.43 -8.28
N PHE A 323 -4.26 -15.27 -8.95
CA PHE A 323 -5.27 -14.83 -9.92
C PHE A 323 -4.62 -14.09 -11.09
N ILE A 324 -4.86 -14.53 -12.32
CA ILE A 324 -4.46 -13.78 -13.53
C ILE A 324 -5.68 -13.57 -14.42
N SER A 325 -5.94 -12.32 -14.80
CA SER A 325 -6.92 -11.93 -15.81
C SER A 325 -6.32 -10.95 -16.80
N THR A 326 -6.21 -11.34 -18.08
CA THR A 326 -5.78 -10.43 -19.17
C THR A 326 -6.96 -9.67 -19.79
N THR A 327 -8.05 -9.51 -19.04
CA THR A 327 -9.37 -9.07 -19.54
C THR A 327 -10.07 -8.24 -18.47
N ALA A 328 -10.97 -7.34 -18.87
CA ALA A 328 -11.57 -6.37 -17.96
C ALA A 328 -12.65 -6.97 -17.01
N ASN A 329 -13.07 -6.15 -16.05
CA ASN A 329 -14.21 -6.35 -15.13
C ASN A 329 -14.01 -7.49 -14.12
N ASN A 330 -13.09 -7.33 -13.17
CA ASN A 330 -12.79 -8.36 -12.18
C ASN A 330 -12.97 -7.79 -10.76
N ASN A 331 -13.64 -8.54 -9.88
CA ASN A 331 -13.97 -8.14 -8.50
C ASN A 331 -13.36 -9.16 -7.53
N LEU A 332 -12.26 -8.79 -6.86
CA LEU A 332 -11.52 -9.67 -5.97
C LEU A 332 -11.66 -9.14 -4.54
N HIS A 333 -12.42 -9.83 -3.68
CA HIS A 333 -12.59 -9.39 -2.30
C HIS A 333 -12.65 -10.46 -1.22
N ASP A 334 -12.25 -10.06 0.00
CA ASP A 334 -12.24 -10.87 1.21
C ASP A 334 -11.42 -12.19 1.07
N ASN A 335 -10.46 -12.22 0.15
CA ASN A 335 -9.63 -13.39 -0.13
C ASN A 335 -8.32 -13.41 0.66
N VAL A 336 -7.70 -14.59 0.74
CA VAL A 336 -6.30 -14.76 1.16
C VAL A 336 -5.50 -15.32 0.00
N PHE A 337 -4.55 -14.53 -0.51
CA PHE A 337 -3.62 -14.89 -1.57
C PHE A 337 -2.27 -15.24 -0.95
N THR A 338 -2.04 -16.52 -0.68
CA THR A 338 -0.73 -17.02 -0.23
C THR A 338 0.11 -17.39 -1.44
N ASN A 339 1.29 -16.78 -1.55
CA ASN A 339 2.23 -17.05 -2.63
C ASN A 339 3.62 -17.28 -2.03
N GLN A 340 4.22 -18.42 -2.34
CA GLN A 340 5.56 -18.79 -1.86
C GLN A 340 6.57 -18.94 -3.00
N ALA A 341 6.27 -18.41 -4.20
CA ALA A 341 7.18 -18.43 -5.34
C ALA A 341 8.55 -17.82 -4.97
N PRO A 342 9.63 -18.62 -4.95
CA PRO A 342 10.95 -18.13 -4.52
C PRO A 342 11.62 -17.25 -5.59
N ASP A 343 11.05 -17.18 -6.79
CA ASP A 343 11.61 -16.46 -7.94
C ASP A 343 10.59 -16.31 -9.07
N VAL A 344 10.98 -15.55 -10.11
CA VAL A 344 10.29 -15.42 -11.39
C VAL A 344 11.23 -15.74 -12.55
N ILE A 345 10.70 -16.33 -13.62
CA ILE A 345 11.49 -16.71 -14.80
C ILE A 345 12.03 -15.48 -15.52
N ASP A 346 11.19 -14.43 -15.59
CA ASP A 346 11.54 -13.14 -16.15
C ASP A 346 10.98 -12.05 -15.22
N ARG A 347 11.87 -11.27 -14.61
CA ARG A 347 11.52 -10.12 -13.76
C ARG A 347 11.00 -8.91 -14.54
N MET A 348 11.07 -8.94 -15.87
CA MET A 348 10.43 -7.96 -16.75
C MET A 348 9.00 -8.38 -17.13
N ASP A 349 8.62 -9.65 -16.91
CA ASP A 349 7.27 -10.17 -17.16
C ASP A 349 6.34 -9.81 -16.00
N LEU A 350 5.65 -8.67 -16.12
CA LEU A 350 4.71 -8.17 -15.12
C LEU A 350 3.41 -9.01 -14.99
N PHE A 351 3.28 -10.13 -15.72
CA PHE A 351 2.23 -11.14 -15.54
C PHE A 351 2.65 -12.29 -14.60
N THR A 352 3.84 -12.23 -14.00
CA THR A 352 4.33 -13.20 -13.00
C THR A 352 3.93 -12.88 -11.55
N PHE A 353 3.12 -11.85 -11.34
CA PHE A 353 2.63 -11.44 -10.01
C PHE A 353 1.60 -12.44 -9.44
N PRO A 354 1.38 -12.45 -8.10
CA PRO A 354 0.29 -13.20 -7.49
C PRO A 354 -1.09 -12.80 -8.02
N VAL A 355 -1.36 -11.51 -8.22
CA VAL A 355 -2.63 -11.01 -8.75
C VAL A 355 -2.41 -10.02 -9.91
N VAL A 356 -3.09 -10.28 -11.02
CA VAL A 356 -3.20 -9.39 -12.19
C VAL A 356 -4.67 -9.26 -12.56
N PRO A 357 -5.36 -8.15 -12.25
CA PRO A 357 -6.81 -8.08 -12.37
C PRO A 357 -7.32 -7.50 -13.70
N GLY A 358 -6.48 -6.89 -14.56
CA GLY A 358 -6.95 -6.24 -15.80
C GLY A 358 -7.85 -5.01 -15.56
N SER A 359 -8.19 -4.27 -16.62
CA SER A 359 -8.93 -2.99 -16.54
C SER A 359 -10.34 -3.08 -15.91
N ASN A 360 -10.87 -1.95 -15.44
CA ASN A 360 -12.21 -1.80 -14.85
C ASN A 360 -12.46 -2.78 -13.67
N SER A 361 -11.48 -2.93 -12.79
CA SER A 361 -11.46 -3.97 -11.75
C SER A 361 -11.33 -3.41 -10.35
N THR A 362 -11.80 -4.17 -9.36
CA THR A 362 -11.68 -3.86 -7.94
C THR A 362 -10.95 -4.98 -7.22
N VAL A 363 -9.97 -4.62 -6.39
CA VAL A 363 -9.24 -5.51 -5.49
C VAL A 363 -9.38 -4.95 -4.08
N ALA A 364 -10.31 -5.49 -3.29
CA ALA A 364 -10.73 -4.92 -2.01
C ALA A 364 -10.63 -5.92 -0.84
N ASN A 365 -10.23 -5.48 0.36
CA ASN A 365 -10.26 -6.31 1.59
C ASN A 365 -9.47 -7.64 1.54
N ASN A 366 -8.50 -7.81 0.62
CA ASN A 366 -7.75 -9.07 0.52
C ASN A 366 -6.48 -9.04 1.40
N ILE A 367 -6.00 -10.23 1.77
CA ILE A 367 -4.70 -10.42 2.43
C ILE A 367 -3.75 -11.12 1.44
N PHE A 368 -2.58 -10.53 1.22
CA PHE A 368 -1.50 -11.10 0.41
C PHE A 368 -0.35 -11.53 1.33
N GLU A 369 0.00 -12.81 1.31
CA GLU A 369 1.04 -13.41 2.15
C GLU A 369 2.16 -13.98 1.27
N GLY A 370 3.32 -13.31 1.27
CA GLY A 370 4.47 -13.68 0.45
C GLY A 370 4.37 -13.19 -1.00
N GLY A 371 5.03 -13.92 -1.90
CA GLY A 371 5.19 -13.57 -3.30
C GLY A 371 6.28 -12.52 -3.53
N GLN A 372 6.85 -12.52 -4.74
CA GLN A 372 7.86 -11.56 -5.17
C GLN A 372 7.30 -10.13 -5.26
N GLY A 373 6.03 -10.01 -5.66
CA GLY A 373 5.24 -8.78 -5.63
C GLY A 373 3.81 -9.09 -5.17
N GLY A 374 2.91 -8.09 -5.17
CA GLY A 374 1.52 -8.27 -4.75
C GLY A 374 0.55 -8.23 -5.94
N ILE A 375 0.33 -7.03 -6.47
CA ILE A 375 -0.62 -6.76 -7.56
C ILE A 375 0.10 -6.06 -8.72
N SER A 376 -0.12 -6.53 -9.95
CA SER A 376 0.25 -5.77 -11.15
C SER A 376 -1.01 -5.22 -11.82
N ALA A 377 -1.09 -3.88 -11.87
CA ALA A 377 -2.11 -3.10 -12.56
C ALA A 377 -1.64 -2.64 -13.96
N SER A 378 -0.54 -3.22 -14.45
CA SER A 378 0.09 -2.87 -15.71
C SER A 378 -0.79 -3.13 -16.94
N ASP A 379 -0.55 -2.36 -18.01
CA ASP A 379 -1.29 -2.39 -19.27
C ASP A 379 -2.82 -2.33 -19.11
N SER A 380 -3.28 -1.68 -18.03
CA SER A 380 -4.68 -1.64 -17.61
C SER A 380 -5.11 -0.24 -17.15
N SER A 381 -6.41 -0.02 -17.01
CA SER A 381 -6.96 1.27 -16.57
C SER A 381 -8.21 1.11 -15.71
N ASN A 382 -8.56 2.15 -14.93
CA ASN A 382 -9.73 2.17 -14.06
C ASN A 382 -9.72 1.00 -13.04
N ILE A 383 -8.65 0.86 -12.26
CA ILE A 383 -8.55 -0.18 -11.23
C ILE A 383 -8.56 0.47 -9.83
N THR A 384 -9.40 -0.04 -8.94
CA THR A 384 -9.41 0.34 -7.52
C THR A 384 -8.79 -0.76 -6.67
N ILE A 385 -7.71 -0.45 -5.97
CA ILE A 385 -7.02 -1.32 -5.02
C ILE A 385 -7.21 -0.71 -3.63
N THR A 386 -8.08 -1.27 -2.79
CA THR A 386 -8.42 -0.67 -1.49
C THR A 386 -8.49 -1.63 -0.31
N SER A 387 -8.13 -1.15 0.88
CA SER A 387 -8.35 -1.89 2.14
C SER A 387 -7.65 -3.27 2.20
N ASN A 388 -6.65 -3.51 1.36
CA ASN A 388 -5.89 -4.77 1.35
C ASN A 388 -4.74 -4.72 2.36
N THR A 389 -4.34 -5.88 2.88
CA THR A 389 -3.09 -6.06 3.61
C THR A 389 -2.08 -6.79 2.72
N ILE A 390 -0.95 -6.16 2.42
CA ILE A 390 0.03 -6.63 1.44
C ILE A 390 1.37 -6.91 2.12
N LYS A 391 1.74 -8.20 2.24
CA LYS A 391 2.96 -8.67 2.92
C LYS A 391 3.87 -9.46 1.97
N ILE A 392 4.45 -8.78 0.99
CA ILE A 392 5.35 -9.43 0.01
C ILE A 392 6.67 -9.91 0.65
N ARG A 393 7.36 -10.82 -0.04
CA ARG A 393 8.73 -11.24 0.24
C ARG A 393 9.50 -11.19 -1.08
N ALA A 394 9.86 -9.99 -1.50
CA ALA A 394 10.68 -9.78 -2.69
C ALA A 394 12.11 -10.26 -2.45
N SER A 395 12.64 -10.98 -3.45
CA SER A 395 14.05 -11.34 -3.63
C SER A 395 14.53 -11.01 -5.06
N VAL A 396 13.72 -10.29 -5.85
CA VAL A 396 14.02 -9.82 -7.21
C VAL A 396 13.63 -8.35 -7.40
N THR A 397 14.34 -7.62 -8.24
CA THR A 397 13.93 -6.29 -8.70
C THR A 397 12.64 -6.31 -9.53
N ASN A 398 12.02 -5.13 -9.69
CA ASN A 398 10.78 -4.84 -10.42
C ASN A 398 9.47 -5.37 -9.81
N HIS A 399 9.51 -6.28 -8.83
CA HIS A 399 8.30 -6.77 -8.18
C HIS A 399 7.97 -5.95 -6.91
N TYR A 400 6.84 -5.24 -6.95
CA TYR A 400 6.37 -4.34 -5.89
C TYR A 400 5.09 -4.87 -5.24
N GLY A 401 4.72 -4.33 -4.08
CA GLY A 401 3.41 -4.58 -3.49
C GLY A 401 2.27 -4.21 -4.45
N VAL A 402 2.41 -3.07 -5.15
CA VAL A 402 1.61 -2.74 -6.35
C VAL A 402 2.55 -2.16 -7.43
N ILE A 403 2.44 -2.63 -8.67
CA ILE A 403 3.08 -1.98 -9.84
C ILE A 403 2.07 -1.48 -10.86
N MET A 404 2.36 -0.33 -11.45
CA MET A 404 1.68 0.27 -12.59
C MET A 404 2.73 0.53 -13.68
N TYR A 405 2.40 0.19 -14.92
CA TYR A 405 3.20 0.45 -16.11
C TYR A 405 2.22 0.55 -17.27
N ASN A 406 2.32 1.60 -18.10
CA ASN A 406 1.36 1.85 -19.18
C ASN A 406 -0.10 1.78 -18.67
N SER A 407 -0.37 2.55 -17.61
CA SER A 407 -1.61 2.48 -16.82
C SER A 407 -2.26 3.86 -16.68
N ASN A 408 -3.58 3.90 -16.57
CA ASN A 408 -4.31 5.15 -16.41
C ASN A 408 -5.46 5.03 -15.41
N ASN A 409 -5.65 6.06 -14.57
CA ASN A 409 -6.75 6.11 -13.59
C ASN A 409 -6.75 4.87 -12.66
N ILE A 410 -5.62 4.62 -11.99
CA ILE A 410 -5.48 3.59 -10.96
C ILE A 410 -5.56 4.26 -9.59
N THR A 411 -6.42 3.74 -8.71
CA THR A 411 -6.59 4.22 -7.34
C THR A 411 -6.05 3.17 -6.37
N VAL A 412 -5.03 3.51 -5.59
CA VAL A 412 -4.47 2.68 -4.52
C VAL A 412 -4.72 3.40 -3.20
N GLN A 413 -5.73 2.97 -2.44
CA GLN A 413 -6.13 3.70 -1.22
C GLN A 413 -6.44 2.84 0.00
N ASN A 414 -6.20 3.35 1.20
CA ASN A 414 -6.52 2.67 2.47
C ASN A 414 -5.85 1.28 2.65
N ASN A 415 -4.77 0.97 1.92
CA ASN A 415 -4.08 -0.32 2.03
C ASN A 415 -2.99 -0.29 3.11
N ARG A 416 -2.70 -1.46 3.70
CA ARG A 416 -1.56 -1.67 4.59
C ARG A 416 -0.48 -2.47 3.89
N PHE A 417 0.64 -1.82 3.58
CA PHE A 417 1.87 -2.45 3.09
C PHE A 417 2.76 -2.80 4.30
N GLU A 418 2.92 -4.09 4.57
CA GLU A 418 3.76 -4.60 5.66
C GLU A 418 4.59 -5.80 5.16
N PRO A 419 5.52 -5.56 4.21
CA PRO A 419 6.34 -6.61 3.63
C PRO A 419 7.13 -7.38 4.70
N TYR A 420 7.43 -8.64 4.41
CA TYR A 420 8.53 -9.36 5.06
C TYR A 420 9.86 -8.76 4.59
N ALA A 421 9.97 -8.50 3.29
CA ALA A 421 11.04 -7.76 2.62
C ALA A 421 10.49 -7.26 1.27
N GLY A 422 10.80 -6.03 0.85
CA GLY A 422 10.43 -5.52 -0.48
C GLY A 422 9.73 -4.16 -0.50
N PRO A 423 9.54 -3.57 -1.70
CA PRO A 423 9.04 -2.22 -1.88
C PRO A 423 7.50 -2.12 -1.95
N GLY A 424 6.98 -0.90 -1.76
CA GLY A 424 5.54 -0.62 -1.69
C GLY A 424 4.85 -0.50 -3.05
N VAL A 425 4.71 0.71 -3.58
CA VAL A 425 4.01 1.04 -4.84
C VAL A 425 4.99 1.58 -5.88
N ALA A 426 4.86 1.17 -7.14
CA ALA A 426 5.57 1.75 -8.28
C ALA A 426 4.60 2.29 -9.35
N LEU A 427 4.78 3.56 -9.71
CA LEU A 427 4.23 4.19 -10.90
C LEU A 427 5.35 4.27 -11.93
N SER A 428 5.35 3.35 -12.90
CA SER A 428 6.38 3.24 -13.94
C SER A 428 5.95 3.93 -15.25
N THR A 429 6.82 3.93 -16.26
CA THR A 429 6.64 4.60 -17.57
C THR A 429 5.22 4.51 -18.11
N LYS A 430 4.69 5.61 -18.68
CA LYS A 430 3.31 5.75 -19.19
C LYS A 430 2.20 5.62 -18.12
N THR A 431 2.50 5.85 -16.84
CA THR A 431 1.46 5.86 -15.79
C THR A 431 0.89 7.26 -15.58
N THR A 432 -0.42 7.45 -15.79
CA THR A 432 -1.06 8.77 -15.68
C THR A 432 -2.38 8.78 -14.91
N ASN A 433 -2.72 9.95 -14.36
CA ASN A 433 -4.00 10.20 -13.67
C ASN A 433 -4.29 9.24 -12.50
N CYS A 434 -3.26 8.67 -11.87
CA CYS A 434 -3.40 7.72 -10.76
C CYS A 434 -3.38 8.42 -9.39
N ASN A 435 -4.12 7.86 -8.43
CA ASN A 435 -4.16 8.33 -7.04
C ASN A 435 -3.59 7.26 -6.10
N VAL A 436 -2.60 7.63 -5.28
CA VAL A 436 -2.09 6.79 -4.20
C VAL A 436 -2.31 7.51 -2.87
N SER A 437 -3.28 7.08 -2.07
CA SER A 437 -3.65 7.83 -0.86
C SER A 437 -4.13 7.05 0.36
N ASN A 438 -3.96 7.65 1.55
CA ASN A 438 -4.40 7.04 2.82
C ASN A 438 -3.79 5.65 3.10
N ASN A 439 -2.67 5.29 2.46
CA ASN A 439 -2.02 3.98 2.67
C ASN A 439 -1.03 4.06 3.83
N THR A 440 -0.87 2.95 4.55
CA THR A 440 0.15 2.78 5.59
C THR A 440 1.26 1.86 5.09
N PHE A 441 2.50 2.32 5.12
CA PHE A 441 3.69 1.55 4.79
C PHE A 441 4.53 1.30 6.05
N VAL A 442 4.78 0.04 6.36
CA VAL A 442 5.72 -0.42 7.39
C VAL A 442 6.85 -1.14 6.65
N LEU A 443 7.81 -0.36 6.14
CA LEU A 443 8.85 -0.86 5.26
C LEU A 443 9.85 -1.77 5.99
N LYS A 444 10.28 -2.80 5.27
CA LYS A 444 11.44 -3.62 5.60
C LYS A 444 12.29 -3.75 4.36
N ALA A 445 13.57 -3.41 4.48
CA ALA A 445 14.48 -3.41 3.35
C ALA A 445 14.56 -4.80 2.71
N MET A 446 14.60 -4.82 1.37
CA MET A 446 14.92 -6.02 0.62
C MET A 446 16.42 -6.33 0.73
N PRO A 447 16.83 -7.60 0.91
CA PRO A 447 18.22 -7.98 0.66
C PRO A 447 18.61 -7.69 -0.79
N CYS A 448 19.90 -7.47 -1.02
CA CYS A 448 20.45 -7.36 -2.36
C CYS A 448 20.22 -8.65 -3.15
N ASP A 449 20.10 -8.54 -4.47
CA ASP A 449 19.88 -9.65 -5.37
C ASP A 449 21.06 -9.83 -6.36
N THR A 450 20.91 -10.79 -7.27
CA THR A 450 21.95 -11.14 -8.25
C THR A 450 22.25 -10.05 -9.28
N GLU A 451 21.36 -9.04 -9.44
CA GLU A 451 21.57 -7.86 -10.28
C GLU A 451 22.32 -6.77 -9.51
N PHE A 452 21.95 -6.52 -8.25
CA PHE A 452 22.49 -5.45 -7.40
C PHE A 452 23.14 -5.98 -6.10
N PRO A 453 24.20 -6.82 -6.17
CA PRO A 453 24.72 -7.56 -5.02
C PRO A 453 25.37 -6.70 -3.91
N THR A 454 25.58 -5.40 -4.14
CA THR A 454 26.28 -4.49 -3.23
C THR A 454 25.44 -3.33 -2.70
N GLY A 455 24.22 -3.13 -3.20
CA GLY A 455 23.31 -2.11 -2.65
C GLY A 455 22.02 -1.96 -3.46
N LEU A 456 20.89 -1.92 -2.75
CA LEU A 456 19.56 -1.93 -3.36
C LEU A 456 18.61 -0.96 -2.63
N THR A 457 17.82 -0.22 -3.40
CA THR A 457 16.79 0.69 -2.86
C THR A 457 15.45 -0.02 -2.68
N THR A 458 14.87 0.08 -1.48
CA THR A 458 13.52 -0.38 -1.15
C THR A 458 12.62 0.83 -0.86
N PRO A 459 11.97 1.42 -1.88
CA PRO A 459 11.05 2.54 -1.70
C PRO A 459 9.66 2.14 -1.18
N ALA A 460 9.02 3.02 -0.40
CA ALA A 460 7.57 2.97 -0.19
C ALA A 460 6.82 3.33 -1.48
N ILE A 461 7.19 4.45 -2.11
CA ILE A 461 6.57 4.88 -3.37
C ILE A 461 7.67 5.24 -4.36
N ARG A 462 7.64 4.62 -5.54
CA ARG A 462 8.50 4.95 -6.68
C ARG A 462 7.67 5.60 -7.79
N VAL A 463 8.14 6.71 -8.32
CA VAL A 463 7.56 7.37 -9.51
C VAL A 463 8.66 7.48 -10.56
N THR A 464 8.53 6.75 -11.67
CA THR A 464 9.59 6.63 -12.67
C THR A 464 9.05 6.55 -14.08
N ASP A 465 9.79 7.13 -15.01
CA ASP A 465 9.76 6.79 -16.44
C ASP A 465 11.18 6.71 -17.04
N TYR A 466 12.20 6.69 -16.17
CA TYR A 466 13.63 6.80 -16.50
C TYR A 466 13.98 8.14 -17.18
N ASN A 467 13.40 9.23 -16.66
CA ASN A 467 13.66 10.61 -17.09
C ASN A 467 13.39 10.84 -18.57
N THR A 468 12.29 10.26 -19.08
CA THR A 468 11.96 10.32 -20.50
C THR A 468 11.57 11.74 -20.93
N THR A 469 12.13 12.21 -22.04
CA THR A 469 11.74 13.48 -22.68
C THR A 469 10.56 13.31 -23.64
N VAL A 470 10.09 12.09 -23.86
CA VAL A 470 8.97 11.78 -24.77
C VAL A 470 7.66 11.91 -24.00
N ALA A 471 6.89 12.97 -24.27
CA ALA A 471 5.64 13.28 -23.56
C ALA A 471 4.64 12.10 -23.48
N ALA A 472 4.54 11.29 -24.54
CA ALA A 472 3.69 10.10 -24.58
C ALA A 472 4.17 8.92 -23.70
N ASN A 473 5.39 9.00 -23.16
CA ASN A 473 5.98 8.02 -22.25
C ASN A 473 6.04 8.50 -20.79
N MET A 474 5.80 9.79 -20.53
CA MET A 474 5.96 10.39 -19.22
C MET A 474 4.99 9.82 -18.18
N THR A 475 5.50 9.65 -16.96
CA THR A 475 4.68 9.34 -15.78
C THR A 475 4.26 10.67 -15.16
N GLN A 476 3.00 11.08 -15.36
CA GLN A 476 2.53 12.43 -15.08
C GLN A 476 1.06 12.51 -14.64
N ASN A 477 0.67 13.63 -14.04
CA ASN A 477 -0.67 13.88 -13.51
C ASN A 477 -1.09 12.88 -12.43
N ASN A 478 -0.13 12.25 -11.74
CA ASN A 478 -0.42 11.37 -10.62
C ASN A 478 -0.37 12.16 -9.31
N VAL A 479 -1.23 11.77 -8.37
CA VAL A 479 -1.39 12.45 -7.08
C VAL A 479 -1.14 11.44 -5.96
N ILE A 480 -0.21 11.78 -5.05
CA ILE A 480 0.22 10.90 -3.97
C ILE A 480 0.05 11.63 -2.65
N HIS A 481 -0.94 11.25 -1.84
CA HIS A 481 -1.30 12.05 -0.67
C HIS A 481 -1.83 11.31 0.56
N ASN A 482 -1.70 11.90 1.75
CA ASN A 482 -2.17 11.32 3.01
C ASN A 482 -1.61 9.91 3.32
N ASN A 483 -0.46 9.54 2.75
CA ASN A 483 0.19 8.25 3.05
C ASN A 483 1.10 8.38 4.28
N THR A 484 1.14 7.34 5.10
CA THR A 484 2.06 7.24 6.24
C THR A 484 3.12 6.18 5.95
N VAL A 485 4.39 6.54 5.99
CA VAL A 485 5.54 5.66 5.76
C VAL A 485 6.38 5.59 7.02
N THR A 486 6.67 4.37 7.47
CA THR A 486 7.52 4.07 8.62
C THR A 486 8.50 2.96 8.28
N GLY A 487 9.67 2.96 8.90
CA GLY A 487 10.65 1.88 8.73
C GLY A 487 12.00 2.16 9.40
N THR A 488 12.71 1.07 9.73
CA THR A 488 14.08 1.12 10.23
C THR A 488 14.93 0.14 9.43
N VAL A 489 16.16 0.54 9.09
CA VAL A 489 17.12 -0.28 8.33
C VAL A 489 18.40 -0.53 9.11
N SER A 490 19.01 -1.68 8.85
CA SER A 490 20.33 -2.07 9.32
C SER A 490 21.05 -2.83 8.20
N MET A 491 22.36 -3.07 8.34
CA MET A 491 23.05 -4.03 7.49
C MET A 491 22.48 -5.44 7.66
N PHE A 492 22.57 -6.27 6.60
CA PHE A 492 22.22 -7.68 6.65
C PHE A 492 23.44 -8.52 7.04
N SER A 493 23.33 -9.31 8.11
CA SER A 493 24.41 -10.20 8.57
C SER A 493 24.80 -11.28 7.54
N GLN A 494 23.81 -11.81 6.80
CA GLN A 494 24.03 -12.79 5.73
C GLN A 494 24.69 -12.18 4.49
N TYR A 495 24.44 -10.90 4.20
CA TYR A 495 24.91 -10.20 3.00
C TYR A 495 25.76 -8.97 3.39
N PRO A 496 26.98 -9.16 3.93
CA PRO A 496 27.79 -8.07 4.49
C PRO A 496 28.26 -7.04 3.45
N LEU A 497 28.24 -7.41 2.16
CA LEU A 497 28.52 -6.49 1.04
C LEU A 497 27.30 -5.66 0.61
N CYS A 498 26.09 -6.08 1.00
CA CYS A 498 24.85 -5.41 0.64
C CYS A 498 24.62 -4.17 1.49
N LYS A 499 24.48 -3.01 0.83
CA LYS A 499 24.11 -1.74 1.46
C LYS A 499 22.63 -1.44 1.21
N PRO A 500 21.71 -1.83 2.13
CA PRO A 500 20.29 -1.54 1.96
C PRO A 500 19.98 -0.05 2.09
N VAL A 501 19.02 0.41 1.30
CA VAL A 501 18.53 1.79 1.32
C VAL A 501 17.01 1.79 1.42
N LEU A 502 16.45 2.22 2.56
CA LEU A 502 15.02 2.55 2.65
C LEU A 502 14.78 3.95 2.10
N VAL A 503 13.71 4.09 1.30
CA VAL A 503 13.34 5.38 0.69
C VAL A 503 11.84 5.65 0.90
N GLY A 504 11.45 6.87 1.25
CA GLY A 504 10.05 7.29 1.23
C GLY A 504 9.56 7.41 -0.21
N PHE A 505 10.07 8.43 -0.91
CA PHE A 505 9.79 8.69 -2.32
C PHE A 505 11.04 8.53 -3.19
N HIS A 506 11.02 7.60 -4.15
CA HIS A 506 12.09 7.41 -5.13
C HIS A 506 11.62 7.91 -6.50
N LEU A 507 12.21 9.00 -6.99
CA LEU A 507 11.75 9.68 -8.20
C LEU A 507 12.79 9.61 -9.33
N SER A 508 12.31 9.28 -10.52
CA SER A 508 13.07 9.34 -11.78
C SER A 508 12.12 9.51 -12.97
N THR A 509 11.42 10.64 -13.02
CA THR A 509 10.32 10.93 -13.95
C THR A 509 10.54 12.20 -14.78
N GLY A 510 10.22 12.13 -16.07
CA GLY A 510 10.13 13.26 -16.98
C GLY A 510 8.87 14.11 -16.79
N GLY A 511 7.84 13.53 -16.17
CA GLY A 511 6.52 14.12 -15.99
C GLY A 511 6.27 14.79 -14.64
N GLN A 512 5.35 15.76 -14.61
CA GLN A 512 4.95 16.44 -13.37
C GLN A 512 3.94 15.61 -12.56
N ASN A 513 4.14 15.56 -11.25
CA ASN A 513 3.31 14.82 -10.29
C ASN A 513 3.22 15.61 -8.96
N GLU A 514 2.16 15.35 -8.18
CA GLU A 514 1.92 16.01 -6.88
C GLU A 514 2.07 15.05 -5.70
N TYR A 515 2.69 15.54 -4.64
CA TYR A 515 2.94 14.83 -3.39
C TYR A 515 2.51 15.71 -2.21
N TYR A 516 1.45 15.35 -1.48
CA TYR A 516 0.99 16.20 -0.37
C TYR A 516 0.45 15.50 0.87
N GLU A 517 0.60 16.14 2.03
CA GLU A 517 0.06 15.64 3.31
C GLU A 517 0.56 14.22 3.67
N ASN A 518 1.65 13.76 3.06
CA ASN A 518 2.27 12.48 3.41
C ASN A 518 3.18 12.65 4.63
N SER A 519 3.26 11.62 5.47
CA SER A 519 4.17 11.54 6.61
C SER A 519 5.17 10.41 6.40
N VAL A 520 6.47 10.73 6.39
CA VAL A 520 7.57 9.76 6.21
C VAL A 520 8.48 9.82 7.42
N ASN A 521 8.63 8.70 8.12
CA ASN A 521 9.57 8.54 9.23
C ASN A 521 10.46 7.31 8.99
N LEU A 522 11.72 7.53 8.61
CA LEU A 522 12.66 6.46 8.25
C LEU A 522 13.96 6.59 9.03
N SER A 523 14.40 5.51 9.66
CA SER A 523 15.64 5.47 10.45
C SER A 523 16.63 4.40 9.98
N THR A 524 17.91 4.60 10.27
CA THR A 524 18.96 3.58 10.15
C THR A 524 19.65 3.37 11.49
N THR A 525 20.16 2.16 11.73
CA THR A 525 21.01 1.82 12.89
C THR A 525 22.49 1.67 12.51
N ASP A 526 22.86 1.85 11.24
CA ASP A 526 24.22 1.69 10.71
C ASP A 526 24.43 2.69 9.56
N ALA A 527 25.50 3.48 9.57
CA ALA A 527 25.77 4.47 8.51
C ALA A 527 25.98 3.85 7.12
N SER A 528 26.31 2.56 7.04
CA SER A 528 26.42 1.80 5.78
C SER A 528 25.06 1.48 5.15
N ALA A 529 23.99 1.50 5.94
CA ALA A 529 22.60 1.34 5.52
C ALA A 529 21.90 2.71 5.55
N ARG A 530 21.11 3.05 4.53
CA ARG A 530 20.60 4.42 4.36
C ARG A 530 19.09 4.53 4.54
N ALA A 531 18.66 5.61 5.17
CA ALA A 531 17.25 5.96 5.35
C ALA A 531 17.02 7.35 4.78
N ILE A 532 16.26 7.44 3.69
CA ILE A 532 16.12 8.65 2.86
C ILE A 532 14.64 9.02 2.73
N GLY A 533 14.26 10.25 3.12
CA GLY A 533 12.88 10.72 2.94
C GLY A 533 12.49 10.85 1.46
N ILE A 534 13.23 11.64 0.69
CA ILE A 534 13.08 11.83 -0.76
C ILE A 534 14.39 11.48 -1.47
N TYR A 535 14.35 10.67 -2.53
CA TYR A 535 15.51 10.36 -3.38
C TYR A 535 15.16 10.64 -4.85
N ALA A 536 15.48 11.84 -5.33
CA ALA A 536 14.89 12.41 -6.55
C ALA A 536 15.91 12.74 -7.64
N ALA A 537 15.99 11.90 -8.66
CA ALA A 537 16.68 12.17 -9.92
C ALA A 537 15.67 12.32 -11.05
N ALA A 538 14.89 13.39 -11.03
CA ALA A 538 13.89 13.71 -12.04
C ALA A 538 14.15 15.09 -12.67
N PRO A 539 14.11 15.27 -14.00
CA PRO A 539 14.13 16.60 -14.63
C PRO A 539 12.88 17.43 -14.27
N GLN A 540 11.80 16.78 -13.82
CA GLN A 540 10.62 17.39 -13.22
C GLN A 540 10.35 16.69 -11.87
N THR A 541 11.01 17.17 -10.81
CA THR A 541 10.86 16.58 -9.47
C THR A 541 9.42 16.67 -8.94
N GLY A 542 8.68 17.70 -9.35
CA GLY A 542 7.26 17.86 -9.05
C GLY A 542 6.99 18.76 -7.84
N LEU A 543 5.75 18.74 -7.37
CA LEU A 543 5.26 19.60 -6.29
C LEU A 543 5.06 18.80 -5.00
N PHE A 544 5.87 19.11 -3.98
CA PHE A 544 5.76 18.63 -2.61
C PHE A 544 5.12 19.70 -1.73
N ARG A 545 3.92 19.47 -1.20
CA ARG A 545 3.25 20.42 -0.29
C ARG A 545 2.72 19.80 1.01
N ASN A 546 2.90 20.46 2.14
CA ASN A 546 2.39 20.04 3.46
C ASN A 546 2.82 18.61 3.92
N ASN A 547 3.93 18.07 3.41
CA ASN A 547 4.42 16.75 3.83
C ASN A 547 5.29 16.86 5.10
N PHE A 548 5.40 15.77 5.86
CA PHE A 548 6.32 15.63 6.98
C PHE A 548 7.40 14.59 6.63
N PHE A 549 8.67 14.97 6.79
CA PHE A 549 9.84 14.14 6.52
C PHE A 549 10.75 14.08 7.75
N GLU A 550 10.80 12.93 8.42
CA GLU A 550 11.75 12.65 9.48
C GLU A 550 12.72 11.54 9.07
N SER A 551 14.01 11.80 9.26
CA SER A 551 15.02 10.75 9.22
C SER A 551 16.18 11.04 10.15
N ASN A 552 16.83 10.00 10.67
CA ASN A 552 18.12 10.15 11.36
C ASN A 552 19.33 10.05 10.41
N ASN A 553 19.12 9.94 9.09
CA ASN A 553 20.19 9.85 8.09
C ASN A 553 20.03 10.89 6.96
N MET A 554 18.97 10.86 6.14
CA MET A 554 18.84 11.82 5.03
C MET A 554 17.41 12.33 4.89
N GLY A 555 17.22 13.65 4.99
CA GLY A 555 15.93 14.29 4.76
C GLY A 555 15.51 14.15 3.29
N ALA A 556 16.31 14.71 2.38
CA ALA A 556 16.18 14.50 0.95
C ALA A 556 17.56 14.43 0.26
N TRP A 557 17.68 13.57 -0.75
CA TRP A 557 18.80 13.53 -1.68
C TRP A 557 18.28 13.83 -3.09
N ILE A 558 18.71 14.98 -3.60
CA ILE A 558 18.38 15.51 -4.92
C ILE A 558 19.52 15.12 -5.87
N THR A 559 19.17 14.48 -6.99
CA THR A 559 19.98 13.57 -7.84
C THR A 559 20.23 12.19 -7.23
N ASN A 560 20.52 11.20 -8.10
CA ASN A 560 20.83 9.81 -7.79
C ASN A 560 21.43 9.12 -9.05
N PRO A 561 21.77 7.81 -9.05
CA PRO A 561 22.35 7.12 -10.22
C PRO A 561 21.51 7.17 -11.51
N TYR A 562 20.21 7.43 -11.43
CA TYR A 562 19.30 7.52 -12.58
C TYR A 562 19.30 8.90 -13.27
N GLY A 563 20.03 9.91 -12.74
CA GLY A 563 20.32 11.15 -13.44
C GLY A 563 20.17 12.44 -12.64
N ILE A 564 19.84 13.51 -13.38
CA ILE A 564 19.67 14.88 -12.88
C ILE A 564 18.46 15.00 -11.96
N GLY A 565 18.47 15.94 -11.02
CA GLY A 565 17.32 16.23 -10.16
C GLY A 565 16.98 17.70 -10.21
N ASN A 566 16.02 18.11 -11.04
CA ASN A 566 15.70 19.51 -11.31
C ASN A 566 14.24 19.86 -11.00
N ASN A 567 13.96 21.16 -10.90
CA ASN A 567 12.61 21.74 -10.89
C ASN A 567 11.70 21.18 -9.77
N GLY A 568 12.24 21.00 -8.56
CA GLY A 568 11.48 20.62 -7.38
C GLY A 568 10.85 21.84 -6.71
N GLN A 569 9.55 21.78 -6.43
CA GLN A 569 8.85 22.78 -5.64
C GLN A 569 8.45 22.18 -4.30
N TYR A 570 8.95 22.76 -3.21
CA TYR A 570 8.72 22.31 -1.84
C TYR A 570 8.01 23.45 -1.10
N ILE A 571 6.72 23.28 -0.79
CA ILE A 571 5.88 24.31 -0.17
C ILE A 571 5.36 23.84 1.19
N SER A 572 5.67 24.57 2.27
CA SER A 572 5.14 24.32 3.62
C SER A 572 5.32 22.87 4.13
N ASN A 573 6.35 22.16 3.67
CA ASN A 573 6.71 20.84 4.21
C ASN A 573 7.50 21.00 5.52
N THR A 574 7.49 19.99 6.37
CA THR A 574 8.31 19.93 7.59
C THR A 574 9.41 18.90 7.42
N PHE A 575 10.66 19.31 7.61
CA PHE A 575 11.83 18.42 7.72
C PHE A 575 12.28 18.33 9.17
N SER A 576 12.39 17.10 9.70
CA SER A 576 12.79 16.78 11.06
C SER A 576 14.07 15.93 11.06
N LYS A 577 14.99 16.26 11.98
CA LYS A 577 16.15 15.42 12.30
C LYS A 577 15.73 14.38 13.34
N GLY A 578 15.74 13.11 12.92
CA GLY A 578 15.40 11.98 13.77
C GLY A 578 16.44 11.71 14.86
N ALA A 579 16.02 11.00 15.91
CA ALA A 579 16.88 10.64 17.04
C ALA A 579 18.07 9.76 16.62
N ASN A 580 19.19 9.91 17.34
CA ASN A 580 20.46 9.20 17.08
C ASN A 580 20.94 9.37 15.62
N PRO A 581 21.28 10.59 15.19
CA PRO A 581 21.67 10.85 13.80
C PRO A 581 22.95 10.12 13.40
N LEU A 582 22.94 9.49 12.23
CA LEU A 582 24.06 8.77 11.62
C LEU A 582 24.35 9.37 10.23
N GLU A 583 25.51 10.01 10.09
CA GLU A 583 25.89 10.81 8.89
C GLU A 583 24.77 11.76 8.44
N TYR A 584 24.05 12.40 9.38
CA TYR A 584 22.88 13.18 9.02
C TYR A 584 23.22 14.46 8.25
N HIS A 585 22.52 14.66 7.14
CA HIS A 585 22.28 15.98 6.56
C HIS A 585 20.81 16.14 6.15
N THR A 586 20.32 17.38 6.23
CA THR A 586 18.94 17.71 5.84
C THR A 586 18.76 17.52 4.33
N PHE A 587 19.72 18.01 3.54
CA PHE A 587 19.76 17.86 2.09
C PHE A 587 21.09 17.29 1.59
N TYR A 588 21.02 16.38 0.63
CA TYR A 588 22.13 15.98 -0.24
C TYR A 588 21.86 16.55 -1.64
N MET A 589 22.86 17.18 -2.25
CA MET A 589 22.77 17.69 -3.63
C MET A 589 23.97 17.21 -4.45
N GLY A 590 23.70 16.66 -5.62
CA GLY A 590 24.69 16.06 -6.52
C GLY A 590 24.89 14.55 -6.30
N TYR A 591 25.52 13.90 -7.29
CA TYR A 591 25.83 12.47 -7.25
C TYR A 591 27.23 12.21 -7.81
N CYS A 592 27.33 12.10 -9.14
CA CYS A 592 28.54 12.18 -9.94
C CYS A 592 28.16 12.22 -11.43
N CYS A 593 29.14 12.52 -12.29
CA CYS A 593 29.06 12.39 -13.75
C CYS A 593 28.26 13.47 -14.49
N GLY A 594 28.18 14.70 -13.96
CA GLY A 594 27.51 15.82 -14.61
C GLY A 594 25.99 15.80 -14.42
N PHE A 595 25.53 15.39 -13.24
CA PHE A 595 24.10 15.32 -12.89
C PHE A 595 23.69 16.53 -12.03
N PRO A 596 23.22 17.64 -12.64
CA PRO A 596 22.85 18.82 -11.90
C PRO A 596 21.65 18.64 -10.96
N ALA A 597 21.62 19.49 -9.93
CA ALA A 597 20.56 19.63 -8.95
C ALA A 597 19.92 21.04 -9.03
N ASP A 598 19.31 21.38 -10.16
CA ASP A 598 19.01 22.78 -10.52
C ASP A 598 17.55 23.21 -10.32
N ASN A 599 17.38 24.51 -10.06
CA ASN A 599 16.10 25.22 -10.03
C ASN A 599 15.09 24.65 -9.01
N HIS A 600 15.55 24.38 -7.79
CA HIS A 600 14.67 24.00 -6.68
C HIS A 600 14.14 25.22 -5.93
N VAL A 601 12.87 25.19 -5.51
CA VAL A 601 12.26 26.28 -4.76
C VAL A 601 11.70 25.75 -3.45
N PHE A 602 12.16 26.32 -2.35
CA PHE A 602 11.74 26.00 -0.99
C PHE A 602 10.95 27.19 -0.42
N THR A 603 9.63 27.12 -0.48
CA THR A 603 8.74 28.15 0.08
C THR A 603 8.16 27.68 1.41
N ASP A 604 8.31 28.47 2.49
CA ASP A 604 7.62 28.26 3.76
C ASP A 604 7.87 26.91 4.49
N ASN A 605 8.92 26.18 4.13
CA ASN A 605 9.24 24.90 4.75
C ASN A 605 9.76 25.09 6.19
N GLN A 606 9.33 24.19 7.08
CA GLN A 606 9.68 24.19 8.49
C GLN A 606 10.81 23.19 8.76
N PHE A 607 11.73 23.56 9.66
CA PHE A 607 12.88 22.73 10.02
C PHE A 607 12.89 22.50 11.54
N THR A 608 12.82 21.25 11.98
CA THR A 608 12.62 20.88 13.38
C THR A 608 13.67 19.88 13.87
N ASN A 609 13.80 19.77 15.21
CA ASN A 609 14.73 18.85 15.89
C ASN A 609 16.22 19.00 15.49
N GLY A 610 16.59 20.14 14.90
CA GLY A 610 17.95 20.43 14.42
C GLY A 610 18.20 20.10 12.95
N ALA A 611 17.18 19.81 12.15
CA ALA A 611 17.26 19.98 10.70
C ALA A 611 17.47 21.46 10.34
N SER A 612 18.01 21.77 9.16
CA SER A 612 18.21 23.14 8.69
C SER A 612 18.32 23.21 7.16
N MET A 613 17.86 24.32 6.56
CA MET A 613 18.09 24.61 5.15
C MET A 613 19.58 24.82 4.81
N ASP A 614 20.41 25.18 5.79
CA ASP A 614 21.85 25.37 5.62
C ASP A 614 22.65 24.05 5.71
N ASP A 615 22.03 23.00 6.25
CA ASP A 615 22.64 21.67 6.44
C ASP A 615 22.55 20.84 5.15
N ILE A 616 23.34 21.28 4.16
CA ILE A 616 23.44 20.68 2.83
C ILE A 616 24.81 20.03 2.63
N TYR A 617 24.79 18.74 2.29
CA TYR A 617 25.96 18.01 1.83
C TYR A 617 26.05 18.03 0.30
N LEU A 618 27.05 18.74 -0.22
CA LEU A 618 27.34 18.85 -1.65
C LEU A 618 28.19 17.64 -2.08
N PHE A 619 27.52 16.60 -2.56
CA PHE A 619 28.16 15.34 -2.95
C PHE A 619 28.38 15.30 -4.46
N SER A 620 29.63 15.47 -4.91
CA SER A 620 30.01 15.03 -6.25
C SER A 620 31.47 14.66 -6.37
N ASN A 621 31.74 13.81 -7.35
CA ASN A 621 33.09 13.48 -7.82
C ASN A 621 33.48 14.22 -9.12
N GLN A 622 32.56 14.97 -9.74
CA GLN A 622 32.78 15.64 -11.04
C GLN A 622 32.26 17.07 -11.11
N SER A 623 32.06 17.75 -9.97
CA SER A 623 31.65 19.16 -9.95
C SER A 623 30.25 19.38 -10.56
N ASP A 624 29.25 18.61 -10.11
CA ASP A 624 27.87 18.77 -10.57
C ASP A 624 27.31 20.15 -10.13
N HIS A 625 26.59 20.84 -11.01
CA HIS A 625 25.95 22.12 -10.69
C HIS A 625 24.75 21.91 -9.75
N TYR A 626 24.42 22.91 -8.94
CA TYR A 626 23.19 22.96 -8.15
C TYR A 626 22.68 24.38 -8.08
N SER A 627 21.36 24.56 -8.01
CA SER A 627 20.76 25.84 -7.67
C SER A 627 19.42 25.71 -6.95
N TYR A 628 19.20 26.58 -5.97
CA TYR A 628 17.94 26.65 -5.23
C TYR A 628 17.62 28.05 -4.69
N THR A 629 16.33 28.30 -4.50
CA THR A 629 15.77 29.54 -3.96
C THR A 629 15.00 29.25 -2.68
N VAL A 630 15.22 30.04 -1.64
CA VAL A 630 14.45 29.98 -0.38
C VAL A 630 13.52 31.17 -0.32
N LYS A 631 12.24 30.91 -0.04
CA LYS A 631 11.17 31.92 -0.02
C LYS A 631 10.28 31.78 1.22
N TRP A 632 9.62 32.87 1.58
CA TRP A 632 8.71 32.95 2.71
C TRP A 632 7.45 33.74 2.37
N TYR A 633 6.37 33.45 3.09
CA TYR A 633 5.15 34.22 2.98
C TYR A 633 5.14 35.40 3.94
N LEU A 634 4.84 36.59 3.41
CA LEU A 634 4.49 37.76 4.20
C LEU A 634 2.98 37.99 4.10
N ASN A 635 2.27 37.74 5.19
CA ASN A 635 0.85 38.05 5.31
C ASN A 635 0.71 39.49 5.82
N VAL A 636 0.13 40.39 5.02
CA VAL A 636 -0.06 41.79 5.37
C VAL A 636 -1.54 42.03 5.62
N ASN A 637 -1.87 42.52 6.81
CA ASN A 637 -3.21 42.96 7.18
C ASN A 637 -3.23 44.50 7.19
N VAL A 638 -4.05 45.12 6.34
CA VAL A 638 -4.14 46.58 6.19
C VAL A 638 -5.45 47.07 6.76
N VAL A 639 -5.37 47.90 7.80
CA VAL A 639 -6.52 48.44 8.53
C VAL A 639 -6.45 49.96 8.59
N ASN A 640 -7.58 50.62 8.86
CA ASN A 640 -7.60 52.03 9.24
C ASN A 640 -7.44 52.22 10.76
N GLN A 641 -7.33 53.47 11.21
CA GLN A 641 -7.19 53.84 12.63
C GLN A 641 -8.28 53.27 13.56
N ASN A 642 -9.45 52.91 13.01
CA ASN A 642 -10.55 52.28 13.75
C ASN A 642 -10.51 50.73 13.67
N ASN A 643 -9.37 50.16 13.26
CA ASN A 643 -9.13 48.72 13.04
C ASN A 643 -10.07 48.06 12.01
N ASN A 644 -10.70 48.84 11.11
CA ASN A 644 -11.51 48.29 10.02
C ASN A 644 -10.60 47.96 8.82
N PRO A 645 -10.85 46.85 8.10
CA PRO A 645 -10.03 46.45 6.95
C PRO A 645 -10.12 47.44 5.79
N ILE A 646 -9.00 47.67 5.11
CA ILE A 646 -8.91 48.53 3.92
C ILE A 646 -8.80 47.65 2.67
N THR A 647 -9.90 47.51 1.95
CA THR A 647 -9.96 46.74 0.69
C THR A 647 -9.21 47.43 -0.45
N GLY A 648 -8.42 46.67 -1.21
CA GLY A 648 -7.73 47.13 -2.41
C GLY A 648 -6.70 48.24 -2.16
N ALA A 649 -6.07 48.27 -0.99
CA ALA A 649 -4.77 48.90 -0.80
C ALA A 649 -3.70 48.07 -1.53
N LEU A 650 -2.80 48.75 -2.24
CA LEU A 650 -1.66 48.15 -2.91
C LEU A 650 -0.54 47.96 -1.90
N VAL A 651 -0.06 46.72 -1.78
CA VAL A 651 1.10 46.36 -0.97
C VAL A 651 2.19 45.90 -1.94
N SER A 652 3.28 46.67 -2.05
CA SER A 652 4.49 46.27 -2.76
C SER A 652 5.59 45.88 -1.77
N ALA A 653 6.54 45.07 -2.24
CA ALA A 653 7.72 44.64 -1.52
C ALA A 653 8.93 44.67 -2.46
N ASP A 654 9.87 45.55 -2.16
CA ASP A 654 11.08 45.80 -2.96
C ASP A 654 12.31 45.25 -2.23
N ALA A 655 13.03 44.31 -2.84
CA ALA A 655 14.23 43.72 -2.25
C ALA A 655 15.38 44.72 -2.11
N THR A 656 16.10 44.64 -0.99
CA THR A 656 17.23 45.53 -0.65
C THR A 656 18.50 44.78 -0.24
N GLY A 657 18.46 43.45 -0.16
CA GLY A 657 19.60 42.59 0.21
C GLY A 657 20.71 42.45 -0.85
N GLY A 658 20.49 42.97 -2.07
CA GLY A 658 21.45 42.96 -3.19
C GLY A 658 20.93 42.27 -4.45
N GLY A 659 20.07 41.27 -4.30
CA GLY A 659 19.22 40.74 -5.37
C GLY A 659 18.04 41.68 -5.68
N ALA A 660 17.61 41.70 -6.94
CA ALA A 660 16.50 42.54 -7.40
C ALA A 660 15.20 41.72 -7.52
N GLU A 661 14.22 42.04 -6.68
CA GLU A 661 12.88 41.48 -6.67
C GLU A 661 11.89 42.60 -6.33
N HIS A 662 10.77 42.65 -7.03
CA HIS A 662 9.62 43.51 -6.74
C HIS A 662 8.37 42.65 -6.83
N VAL A 663 7.59 42.59 -5.75
CA VAL A 663 6.35 41.82 -5.68
C VAL A 663 5.26 42.74 -5.15
N GLU A 664 4.15 42.86 -5.87
CA GLU A 664 3.00 43.65 -5.44
C GLU A 664 1.69 42.88 -5.57
N ALA A 665 0.75 43.17 -4.67
CA ALA A 665 -0.62 42.68 -4.76
C ALA A 665 -1.60 43.61 -4.03
N LEU A 666 -2.88 43.52 -4.41
CA LEU A 666 -3.96 44.25 -3.76
C LEU A 666 -4.54 43.44 -2.60
N THR A 667 -4.91 44.13 -1.53
CA THR A 667 -5.65 43.57 -0.40
C THR A 667 -7.09 43.20 -0.79
N ASP A 668 -7.56 42.08 -0.23
CA ASP A 668 -8.92 41.56 -0.42
C ASP A 668 -9.99 42.36 0.37
N SER A 669 -11.24 41.90 0.34
CA SER A 669 -12.35 42.51 1.08
C SER A 669 -12.18 42.48 2.61
N SER A 670 -11.28 41.64 3.12
CA SER A 670 -10.89 41.56 4.53
C SER A 670 -9.64 42.37 4.87
N GLY A 671 -9.12 43.16 3.92
CA GLY A 671 -7.93 44.00 4.09
C GLY A 671 -6.63 43.20 4.07
N LYS A 672 -6.65 41.94 3.63
CA LYS A 672 -5.51 41.03 3.69
C LYS A 672 -4.88 40.77 2.34
N VAL A 673 -3.58 40.56 2.33
CA VAL A 673 -2.83 40.08 1.17
C VAL A 673 -1.68 39.19 1.62
N LYS A 674 -1.30 38.23 0.79
CA LYS A 674 -0.20 37.31 1.02
C LYS A 674 0.82 37.47 -0.11
N LEU A 675 2.02 37.94 0.22
CA LEU A 675 3.14 38.02 -0.71
C LEU A 675 4.05 36.81 -0.54
N GLU A 676 4.61 36.30 -1.63
CA GLU A 676 5.71 35.34 -1.63
C GLU A 676 7.00 36.10 -1.93
N LEU A 677 7.93 36.14 -0.97
CA LEU A 677 9.15 36.96 -1.04
C LEU A 677 10.39 36.06 -0.90
N THR A 678 11.42 36.34 -1.68
CA THR A 678 12.65 35.54 -1.71
C THR A 678 13.59 35.95 -0.58
N GLN A 679 14.06 35.00 0.24
CA GLN A 679 15.13 35.29 1.20
C GLN A 679 16.48 35.37 0.48
N PHE A 680 16.83 34.30 -0.22
CA PHE A 680 18.06 34.19 -1.01
C PHE A 680 17.91 33.18 -2.15
N TYR A 681 18.76 33.36 -3.17
CA TYR A 681 19.10 32.36 -4.17
C TYR A 681 20.53 31.88 -3.91
N ARG A 682 20.80 30.59 -4.16
CA ARG A 682 22.14 30.01 -4.06
C ARG A 682 22.39 29.08 -5.24
N GLU A 683 23.52 29.24 -5.90
CA GLU A 683 23.95 28.37 -7.00
C GLU A 683 25.45 28.09 -6.95
N GLY A 684 25.89 26.98 -7.51
CA GLY A 684 27.31 26.70 -7.66
C GLY A 684 27.57 25.26 -8.04
N TYR A 685 28.79 24.81 -7.74
CA TYR A 685 29.23 23.47 -8.10
C TYR A 685 29.62 22.67 -6.85
N SER A 686 29.28 21.39 -6.87
CA SER A 686 29.59 20.42 -5.82
C SER A 686 31.05 19.94 -5.91
N LEU A 687 31.98 20.82 -5.49
CA LEU A 687 33.37 20.47 -5.27
C LEU A 687 33.58 19.97 -3.83
N ARG A 688 34.62 19.17 -3.60
CA ARG A 688 35.07 18.75 -2.24
C ARG A 688 35.60 19.91 -1.36
N ILE A 689 35.39 21.16 -1.79
CA ILE A 689 35.64 22.38 -1.03
C ILE A 689 34.37 23.21 -1.17
N ASN A 690 33.65 23.41 -0.06
CA ASN A 690 32.45 24.26 -0.06
C ASN A 690 32.82 25.67 -0.56
N PRO A 691 32.10 26.24 -1.55
CA PRO A 691 32.32 27.62 -1.95
C PRO A 691 32.00 28.55 -0.77
N VAL A 692 32.96 29.41 -0.41
CA VAL A 692 32.92 30.21 0.83
C VAL A 692 31.86 31.32 0.79
N SER A 693 31.36 31.66 -0.40
CA SER A 693 30.26 32.60 -0.62
C SER A 693 29.66 32.39 -2.01
N ASN A 694 28.43 31.91 -2.08
CA ASN A 694 27.67 31.74 -3.34
C ASN A 694 26.17 32.06 -3.20
N TYR A 695 25.85 33.01 -2.31
CA TYR A 695 24.48 33.45 -2.02
C TYR A 695 24.20 34.81 -2.64
N THR A 696 23.04 34.95 -3.27
CA THR A 696 22.42 36.22 -3.64
C THR A 696 21.25 36.47 -2.68
N TYR A 697 21.45 37.37 -1.71
CA TYR A 697 20.40 37.72 -0.75
C TYR A 697 19.45 38.76 -1.33
N PHE A 698 18.15 38.59 -1.08
CA PHE A 698 17.10 39.52 -1.52
C PHE A 698 16.50 40.23 -0.30
N ALA A 699 16.25 39.49 0.79
CA ALA A 699 15.89 40.07 2.08
C ALA A 699 17.04 40.94 2.66
N PRO A 700 16.74 42.06 3.33
CA PRO A 700 15.41 42.57 3.66
C PRO A 700 14.66 43.20 2.48
N HIS A 701 13.34 43.29 2.60
CA HIS A 701 12.48 44.01 1.66
C HIS A 701 11.94 45.29 2.29
N THR A 702 11.83 46.36 1.49
CA THR A 702 11.03 47.53 1.84
C THR A 702 9.59 47.28 1.40
N ILE A 703 8.69 47.16 2.37
CA ILE A 703 7.25 47.04 2.14
C ILE A 703 6.69 48.46 1.99
N THR A 704 5.89 48.71 0.96
CA THR A 704 5.20 49.98 0.75
C THR A 704 3.71 49.73 0.55
N ILE A 705 2.87 50.44 1.30
CA ILE A 705 1.43 50.23 1.33
C ILE A 705 0.74 51.55 1.02
N SER A 706 -0.02 51.57 -0.08
CA SER A 706 -0.69 52.77 -0.57
C SER A 706 -2.17 52.55 -0.89
N LYS A 707 -2.99 53.55 -0.59
CA LYS A 707 -4.41 53.60 -0.95
C LYS A 707 -4.83 55.05 -1.14
N LEU A 708 -5.54 55.36 -2.23
CA LEU A 708 -6.10 56.69 -2.44
C LEU A 708 -7.01 57.10 -1.26
N GLY A 709 -6.79 58.28 -0.71
CA GLY A 709 -7.47 58.79 0.50
C GLY A 709 -6.79 58.43 1.83
N TYR A 710 -5.65 57.74 1.79
CA TYR A 710 -4.86 57.38 2.95
C TYR A 710 -3.38 57.79 2.76
N ASP A 711 -2.69 58.00 3.87
CA ASP A 711 -1.24 58.19 3.86
C ASP A 711 -0.53 56.87 3.51
N THR A 712 0.57 56.93 2.77
CA THR A 712 1.40 55.76 2.45
C THR A 712 2.16 55.29 3.70
N HIS A 713 2.06 54.00 4.02
CA HIS A 713 2.89 53.35 5.04
C HIS A 713 4.09 52.66 4.39
N SER A 714 5.25 52.65 5.05
CA SER A 714 6.40 51.88 4.61
C SER A 714 7.23 51.38 5.78
N GLU A 715 7.70 50.13 5.70
CA GLU A 715 8.55 49.48 6.70
C GLU A 715 9.48 48.45 6.06
N THR A 716 10.60 48.14 6.71
CA THR A 716 11.58 47.16 6.22
C THR A 716 11.42 45.82 6.94
N VAL A 717 11.26 44.73 6.20
CA VAL A 717 11.04 43.38 6.71
C VAL A 717 12.13 42.42 6.23
N SER A 718 12.93 41.88 7.16
CA SER A 718 13.77 40.70 6.89
C SER A 718 12.97 39.41 7.09
N LEU A 719 12.99 38.51 6.11
CA LEU A 719 12.34 37.18 6.20
C LEU A 719 13.38 36.07 6.30
N SER A 720 13.33 35.34 7.41
CA SER A 720 14.03 34.05 7.64
C SER A 720 13.06 32.93 8.02
N GLN A 721 11.76 33.25 8.01
CA GLN A 721 10.59 32.43 8.27
C GLN A 721 9.38 33.24 7.75
N SER A 722 8.23 32.60 7.51
CA SER A 722 7.00 33.33 7.21
C SER A 722 6.58 34.26 8.35
N LYS A 723 6.00 35.41 8.00
CA LYS A 723 5.61 36.45 8.95
C LYS A 723 4.21 36.97 8.66
N GLN A 724 3.62 37.60 9.67
CA GLN A 724 2.45 38.43 9.53
C GLN A 724 2.74 39.82 10.10
N ILE A 725 2.35 40.87 9.37
CA ILE A 725 2.40 42.27 9.81
C ILE A 725 1.00 42.88 9.73
N THR A 726 0.75 43.91 10.55
CA THR A 726 -0.48 44.72 10.46
C THR A 726 -0.10 46.18 10.30
N ALA A 727 -0.47 46.77 9.17
CA ALA A 727 -0.23 48.17 8.87
C ALA A 727 -1.53 48.96 9.08
N THR A 728 -1.43 50.06 9.83
CA THR A 728 -2.56 50.97 10.08
C THR A 728 -2.40 52.21 9.23
N LEU A 729 -3.24 52.39 8.21
CA LEU A 729 -3.21 53.61 7.40
C LEU A 729 -4.05 54.71 8.05
N SER A 730 -3.47 55.90 8.12
CA SER A 730 -4.17 57.13 8.51
C SER A 730 -4.92 57.70 7.32
N SER A 731 -6.10 58.27 7.55
CA SER A 731 -6.83 59.01 6.51
C SER A 731 -6.04 60.26 6.15
N GLY A 732 -5.52 60.31 4.92
CA GLY A 732 -4.73 61.45 4.45
C GLY A 732 -5.61 62.69 4.40
N GLY A 733 -5.19 63.75 5.09
CA GLY A 733 -5.99 64.96 5.36
C GLY A 733 -6.23 65.89 4.16
N ALA A 734 -6.63 65.34 3.00
CA ALA A 734 -6.97 66.09 1.80
C ALA A 734 -8.40 65.75 1.34
N GLU A 735 -9.35 66.63 1.64
CA GLU A 735 -10.60 66.68 0.86
C GLU A 735 -10.23 66.98 -0.60
N LEU A 736 -10.48 66.00 -1.48
CA LEU A 736 -10.27 66.19 -2.91
C LEU A 736 -11.35 67.14 -3.44
N PRO A 737 -11.01 68.25 -4.12
CA PRO A 737 -12.02 69.16 -4.67
C PRO A 737 -12.87 68.45 -5.71
N THR A 738 -14.13 68.87 -5.91
CA THR A 738 -14.97 68.29 -6.98
C THR A 738 -14.47 68.69 -8.36
N CYS A 739 -14.33 67.73 -9.28
CA CYS A 739 -13.87 68.03 -10.65
C CYS A 739 -14.88 68.92 -11.38
N SER A 740 -14.41 70.07 -11.87
CA SER A 740 -15.22 71.03 -12.63
C SER A 740 -15.06 70.87 -14.14
N SER A 741 -14.00 70.19 -14.60
CA SER A 741 -13.76 69.89 -16.01
C SER A 741 -12.87 68.65 -16.20
N PHE A 742 -13.01 68.03 -17.38
CA PHE A 742 -12.31 66.80 -17.76
C PHE A 742 -11.78 66.93 -19.19
N ALA A 743 -10.53 66.55 -19.40
CA ALA A 743 -9.99 66.20 -20.71
C ALA A 743 -10.13 64.69 -20.93
N TYR A 744 -10.34 64.28 -22.17
CA TYR A 744 -10.64 62.89 -22.51
C TYR A 744 -9.67 62.33 -23.53
N SER A 745 -9.62 61.01 -23.64
CA SER A 745 -9.05 60.34 -24.80
C SER A 745 -9.92 60.60 -26.05
N ASP A 746 -9.41 60.25 -27.21
CA ASP A 746 -10.26 59.97 -28.37
C ASP A 746 -11.30 58.89 -28.01
N TRP A 747 -12.43 58.90 -28.72
CA TRP A 747 -13.46 57.88 -28.57
C TRP A 747 -12.94 56.53 -29.08
N SER A 748 -13.27 55.45 -28.37
CA SER A 748 -13.02 54.08 -28.83
C SER A 748 -13.69 53.83 -30.18
N ALA A 749 -13.25 52.80 -30.89
CA ALA A 749 -14.04 52.25 -31.98
C ALA A 749 -15.50 51.98 -31.52
N CYS A 750 -16.45 52.19 -32.43
CA CYS A 750 -17.85 51.90 -32.17
C CYS A 750 -18.03 50.40 -31.86
N GLN A 751 -18.80 50.08 -30.84
CA GLN A 751 -19.14 48.71 -30.45
C GLN A 751 -20.46 48.26 -31.10
N SER A 752 -20.70 46.96 -31.17
CA SER A 752 -21.87 46.36 -31.83
C SER A 752 -23.23 46.74 -31.24
N ASN A 753 -23.25 47.37 -30.06
CA ASN A 753 -24.42 47.97 -29.43
C ASN A 753 -24.69 49.42 -29.87
N ASN A 754 -24.02 49.92 -30.91
CA ASN A 754 -24.10 51.31 -31.38
C ASN A 754 -23.67 52.36 -30.34
N THR A 755 -22.69 52.02 -29.48
CA THR A 755 -22.05 52.98 -28.56
C THR A 755 -20.53 52.95 -28.64
N GLN A 756 -19.91 54.08 -28.34
CA GLN A 756 -18.46 54.23 -28.20
C GLN A 756 -18.16 54.91 -26.87
N THR A 757 -17.03 54.55 -26.26
CA THR A 757 -16.63 54.99 -24.92
C THR A 757 -15.27 55.68 -24.97
N ARG A 758 -15.01 56.60 -24.04
CA ARG A 758 -13.69 57.22 -23.89
C ARG A 758 -13.32 57.32 -22.42
N THR A 759 -12.03 57.39 -22.14
CA THR A 759 -11.52 57.58 -20.78
C THR A 759 -11.18 59.04 -20.54
N ILE A 760 -11.02 59.41 -19.27
CA ILE A 760 -10.54 60.73 -18.85
C ILE A 760 -9.02 60.67 -18.89
N THR A 761 -8.39 61.58 -19.65
CA THR A 761 -6.92 61.68 -19.74
C THR A 761 -6.35 62.66 -18.72
N SER A 762 -7.12 63.66 -18.30
CA SER A 762 -6.86 64.45 -17.10
C SER A 762 -8.13 65.12 -16.56
N SER A 763 -8.14 65.42 -15.27
CA SER A 763 -9.22 66.13 -14.59
C SER A 763 -8.70 67.43 -13.98
N SER A 764 -9.52 68.48 -13.93
CA SER A 764 -9.15 69.76 -13.34
C SER A 764 -10.13 70.18 -12.23
N PRO A 765 -9.65 70.63 -11.05
CA PRO A 765 -8.23 70.73 -10.65
C PRO A 765 -7.52 69.37 -10.57
N ALA A 766 -6.18 69.35 -10.73
CA ALA A 766 -5.42 68.10 -10.63
C ALA A 766 -5.61 67.46 -9.24
N GLY A 767 -5.98 66.17 -9.21
CA GLY A 767 -6.31 65.45 -7.97
C GLY A 767 -7.77 65.60 -7.49
N CYS A 768 -8.67 66.16 -8.29
CA CYS A 768 -10.09 66.26 -7.95
C CYS A 768 -10.84 64.90 -7.93
N ALA A 769 -11.98 64.82 -7.24
CA ALA A 769 -12.88 63.65 -7.24
C ALA A 769 -14.36 64.04 -7.32
N GLY A 770 -15.14 63.31 -8.13
CA GLY A 770 -16.57 63.60 -8.41
C GLY A 770 -16.81 64.32 -9.74
N GLY A 771 -18.06 64.70 -10.00
CA GLY A 771 -18.51 65.31 -11.28
C GLY A 771 -19.17 64.30 -12.25
N SER A 772 -19.73 64.81 -13.36
CA SER A 772 -20.50 64.00 -14.33
C SER A 772 -19.86 64.00 -15.74
N PRO A 773 -18.78 63.22 -15.95
CA PRO A 773 -18.06 63.17 -17.23
C PRO A 773 -18.85 62.45 -18.34
N ALA A 774 -18.72 62.92 -19.58
CA ALA A 774 -19.36 62.32 -20.75
C ALA A 774 -18.46 61.21 -21.35
N LEU A 775 -18.65 59.98 -20.86
CA LEU A 775 -17.81 58.80 -21.16
C LEU A 775 -18.43 57.79 -22.13
N SER A 776 -19.69 57.99 -22.55
CA SER A 776 -20.37 57.16 -23.54
C SER A 776 -21.18 58.04 -24.50
N GLN A 777 -21.19 57.70 -25.78
CA GLN A 777 -22.08 58.30 -26.78
C GLN A 777 -22.48 57.28 -27.86
N SER A 778 -23.61 57.52 -28.52
CA SER A 778 -24.09 56.68 -29.63
C SER A 778 -23.22 56.84 -30.89
N CYS A 779 -23.09 55.77 -31.66
CA CYS A 779 -22.40 55.69 -32.94
C CYS A 779 -23.05 54.61 -33.83
N ILE A 780 -22.60 54.45 -35.08
CA ILE A 780 -23.11 53.39 -35.98
C ILE A 780 -22.01 52.35 -36.18
N PHE A 781 -22.30 51.10 -35.84
CA PHE A 781 -21.35 50.00 -35.96
C PHE A 781 -21.25 49.43 -37.38
N ALA A 782 -20.02 49.25 -37.88
CA ALA A 782 -19.73 48.58 -39.15
C ALA A 782 -18.53 47.63 -38.98
N PRO A 783 -18.70 46.31 -39.14
CA PRO A 783 -17.63 45.33 -38.86
C PRO A 783 -16.75 45.01 -40.08
N LEU A 784 -15.44 45.11 -39.93
CA LEU A 784 -14.42 44.46 -40.76
C LEU A 784 -13.24 43.94 -39.90
N SER A 785 -12.32 43.20 -40.50
CA SER A 785 -11.77 41.95 -39.94
C SER A 785 -10.29 41.92 -39.53
N THR A 786 -9.94 40.97 -38.63
CA THR A 786 -8.62 40.30 -38.40
C THR A 786 -7.46 41.13 -37.79
N PRO A 787 -6.31 40.52 -37.37
CA PRO A 787 -6.15 39.38 -36.43
C PRO A 787 -4.96 39.53 -35.43
N TYR A 788 -5.01 38.99 -34.19
CA TYR A 788 -3.82 38.96 -33.28
C TYR A 788 -3.77 37.80 -32.26
N ASP A 789 -2.57 37.19 -32.20
CA ASP A 789 -1.85 36.45 -31.14
C ASP A 789 -2.51 35.35 -30.29
N VAL A 790 -2.10 34.10 -30.55
CA VAL A 790 -2.50 32.87 -29.84
C VAL A 790 -1.54 32.54 -28.69
N CYS A 791 -2.06 32.12 -27.54
CA CYS A 791 -1.27 31.68 -26.38
C CYS A 791 -0.47 30.38 -26.60
N ALA A 792 0.71 30.30 -25.99
CA ALA A 792 1.54 29.09 -25.94
C ALA A 792 1.14 28.15 -24.80
N SER A 793 0.73 28.68 -23.64
CA SER A 793 0.15 27.90 -22.53
C SER A 793 -0.82 28.72 -21.68
N ILE A 794 -1.76 28.03 -21.03
CA ILE A 794 -2.89 28.61 -20.29
C ILE A 794 -3.12 27.79 -19.02
N TYR A 795 -3.21 28.46 -17.88
CA TYR A 795 -3.54 27.88 -16.58
C TYR A 795 -4.94 28.32 -16.18
N TYR A 796 -5.71 27.44 -15.55
CA TYR A 796 -7.11 27.66 -15.19
C TYR A 796 -7.30 27.66 -13.68
N SER A 797 -8.39 28.25 -13.21
CA SER A 797 -8.92 27.96 -11.87
C SER A 797 -9.51 26.55 -11.82
N ASP A 798 -9.81 26.10 -10.61
CA ASP A 798 -10.75 25.01 -10.41
C ASP A 798 -12.12 25.31 -11.05
N TRP A 799 -12.87 24.25 -11.31
CA TRP A 799 -14.25 24.35 -11.76
C TRP A 799 -15.17 24.81 -10.63
N SER A 800 -16.08 25.73 -10.94
CA SER A 800 -17.20 26.08 -10.08
C SER A 800 -18.07 24.87 -9.79
N GLU A 801 -18.95 24.98 -8.80
CA GLU A 801 -20.03 24.01 -8.62
C GLU A 801 -20.89 23.89 -9.89
N CYS A 802 -21.39 22.68 -10.13
CA CYS A 802 -22.28 22.37 -11.23
C CYS A 802 -23.61 23.13 -11.07
N GLN A 803 -23.98 23.91 -12.08
CA GLN A 803 -25.19 24.72 -12.08
C GLN A 803 -26.40 23.92 -12.60
N GLN A 804 -27.61 24.41 -12.34
CA GLN A 804 -28.86 23.72 -12.64
C GLN A 804 -29.10 23.44 -14.14
N ASP A 805 -28.37 24.13 -15.01
CA ASP A 805 -28.30 23.90 -16.47
C ASP A 805 -27.36 22.73 -16.87
N LYS A 806 -26.79 22.00 -15.90
CA LYS A 806 -25.78 20.93 -16.07
C LYS A 806 -24.44 21.43 -16.61
N THR A 807 -24.07 22.69 -16.33
CA THR A 807 -22.75 23.23 -16.66
C THR A 807 -21.97 23.71 -15.43
N GLN A 808 -20.65 23.53 -15.46
CA GLN A 808 -19.73 24.13 -14.50
C GLN A 808 -18.73 25.00 -15.25
N LYS A 809 -18.27 26.09 -14.62
CA LYS A 809 -17.48 27.14 -15.27
C LYS A 809 -16.17 27.39 -14.53
N ARG A 810 -15.14 27.84 -15.23
CA ARG A 810 -13.84 28.23 -14.63
C ARG A 810 -13.26 29.43 -15.36
N VAL A 811 -12.24 30.04 -14.78
CA VAL A 811 -11.52 31.19 -15.38
C VAL A 811 -10.09 30.82 -15.73
N ILE A 812 -9.44 31.66 -16.56
CA ILE A 812 -7.99 31.60 -16.77
C ILE A 812 -7.33 32.33 -15.60
N THR A 813 -6.36 31.68 -14.94
CA THR A 813 -5.59 32.25 -13.83
C THR A 813 -4.26 32.83 -14.31
N LEU A 814 -3.60 32.20 -15.29
CA LEU A 814 -2.42 32.74 -15.97
C LEU A 814 -2.42 32.35 -17.47
N SER A 815 -1.79 33.19 -18.30
CA SER A 815 -1.52 32.91 -19.72
C SER A 815 -0.06 33.24 -20.07
N PHE A 816 0.52 32.49 -21.00
CA PHE A 816 1.91 32.69 -21.45
C PHE A 816 2.00 32.80 -22.98
N PRO A 817 2.60 33.88 -23.54
CA PRO A 817 3.07 35.08 -22.84
C PRO A 817 1.95 35.84 -22.13
N ALA A 818 2.28 36.61 -21.08
CA ALA A 818 1.28 37.37 -20.33
C ALA A 818 0.50 38.33 -21.25
N GLY A 819 -0.81 38.16 -21.33
CA GLY A 819 -1.70 38.96 -22.20
C GLY A 819 -2.00 38.40 -23.59
N CYS A 820 -1.51 37.21 -23.95
CA CYS A 820 -1.90 36.50 -25.18
C CYS A 820 -3.40 36.14 -25.20
N LYS A 821 -3.97 35.87 -26.39
CA LYS A 821 -5.35 35.34 -26.49
C LYS A 821 -5.36 33.82 -26.58
N ALA A 822 -6.17 33.21 -25.72
CA ALA A 822 -6.49 31.80 -25.83
C ALA A 822 -7.47 31.57 -27.00
N ASP A 823 -7.09 30.76 -27.99
CA ASP A 823 -8.06 30.27 -28.97
C ASP A 823 -8.91 29.17 -28.33
N SER A 824 -10.20 29.45 -28.15
CA SER A 824 -11.22 28.53 -27.60
C SER A 824 -10.89 27.94 -26.21
N PRO A 825 -10.69 28.76 -25.16
CA PRO A 825 -10.42 28.26 -23.82
C PRO A 825 -11.61 27.48 -23.26
N VAL A 826 -11.33 26.34 -22.62
CA VAL A 826 -12.35 25.46 -22.03
C VAL A 826 -12.77 26.02 -20.67
N LEU A 827 -13.67 27.00 -20.70
CA LEU A 827 -14.19 27.75 -19.54
C LEU A 827 -15.59 27.29 -19.09
N SER A 828 -16.20 26.36 -19.82
CA SER A 828 -17.47 25.72 -19.48
C SER A 828 -17.41 24.26 -19.90
N GLN A 829 -17.87 23.35 -19.06
CA GLN A 829 -18.04 21.94 -19.41
C GLN A 829 -19.36 21.39 -18.85
N SER A 830 -19.86 20.30 -19.44
CA SER A 830 -20.99 19.57 -18.91
C SER A 830 -20.62 18.84 -17.61
N CYS A 831 -21.58 18.81 -16.68
CA CYS A 831 -21.46 18.15 -15.38
C CYS A 831 -22.82 17.56 -15.00
N VAL A 832 -22.83 16.65 -14.03
CA VAL A 832 -24.09 16.04 -13.55
C VAL A 832 -24.64 16.92 -12.43
N TYR A 833 -25.60 17.79 -12.76
CA TYR A 833 -26.32 18.54 -11.74
C TYR A 833 -27.24 17.62 -10.94
N THR A 834 -26.88 17.39 -9.67
CA THR A 834 -27.71 16.69 -8.69
C THR A 834 -28.57 17.71 -7.94
N ASN A 835 -29.87 17.69 -8.22
CA ASN A 835 -30.84 18.48 -7.47
C ASN A 835 -30.89 17.94 -6.03
N ASN A 836 -30.30 18.67 -5.09
CA ASN A 836 -29.93 18.11 -3.79
C ASN A 836 -31.08 18.18 -2.77
N ILE A 837 -31.62 17.02 -2.38
CA ILE A 837 -32.05 16.78 -0.98
C ILE A 837 -31.55 15.40 -0.55
N ASN A 838 -30.27 15.32 -0.21
CA ASN A 838 -29.87 14.71 1.04
C ASN A 838 -28.60 15.41 1.51
N VAL A 839 -28.72 16.27 2.52
CA VAL A 839 -27.54 16.72 3.24
C VAL A 839 -27.17 15.57 4.17
N ASP A 840 -26.07 14.88 3.87
CA ASP A 840 -25.57 13.83 4.74
C ASP A 840 -25.38 14.40 6.16
N ALA A 841 -25.94 13.71 7.15
CA ALA A 841 -25.78 14.08 8.54
C ALA A 841 -24.28 14.04 8.88
N CYS A 842 -23.78 15.06 9.58
CA CYS A 842 -22.38 15.15 9.96
C CYS A 842 -21.95 13.87 10.70
N THR A 843 -21.05 13.11 10.07
CA THR A 843 -20.60 11.79 10.56
C THR A 843 -19.53 11.94 11.63
N SER A 844 -18.84 13.08 11.67
CA SER A 844 -17.93 13.45 12.73
C SER A 844 -17.87 14.97 12.96
N PHE A 845 -17.45 15.34 14.16
CA PHE A 845 -17.31 16.71 14.62
C PHE A 845 -15.96 16.85 15.32
N ILE A 846 -15.25 17.94 15.02
CA ILE A 846 -14.11 18.40 15.81
C ILE A 846 -14.64 19.42 16.81
N TYR A 847 -14.13 19.38 18.04
CA TYR A 847 -14.63 20.20 19.15
C TYR A 847 -13.52 21.07 19.73
N SER A 848 -13.91 22.12 20.46
CA SER A 848 -13.04 22.74 21.46
C SER A 848 -12.79 21.80 22.64
N ASP A 849 -11.85 22.19 23.51
CA ASP A 849 -11.77 21.65 24.87
C ASP A 849 -13.09 21.90 25.63
N TRP A 850 -13.30 21.11 26.68
CA TRP A 850 -14.42 21.27 27.61
C TRP A 850 -14.21 22.49 28.52
N SER A 851 -15.27 23.27 28.73
CA SER A 851 -15.30 24.31 29.76
C SER A 851 -15.09 23.73 31.15
N GLU A 852 -14.72 24.57 32.12
CA GLU A 852 -14.81 24.18 33.52
C GLU A 852 -16.23 23.71 33.89
N CYS A 853 -16.30 22.71 34.77
CA CYS A 853 -17.57 22.19 35.26
C CYS A 853 -18.35 23.29 35.99
N GLN A 854 -19.65 23.42 35.69
CA GLN A 854 -20.51 24.44 36.29
C GLN A 854 -21.34 23.85 37.45
N PRO A 855 -21.84 24.68 38.40
CA PRO A 855 -22.60 24.23 39.59
C PRO A 855 -23.81 23.31 39.35
N ASN A 856 -24.29 23.23 38.11
CA ASN A 856 -25.34 22.32 37.68
C ASN A 856 -24.84 20.92 37.27
N ASN A 857 -23.59 20.57 37.58
CA ASN A 857 -22.92 19.32 37.20
C ASN A 857 -22.82 19.09 35.68
N THR A 858 -22.66 20.16 34.89
CA THR A 858 -22.40 20.06 33.44
C THR A 858 -21.24 20.93 33.00
N GLN A 859 -20.50 20.43 32.00
CA GLN A 859 -19.47 21.15 31.26
C GLN A 859 -19.85 21.16 29.79
N THR A 860 -19.46 22.22 29.08
CA THR A 860 -19.88 22.47 27.70
C THR A 860 -18.68 22.68 26.77
N ARG A 861 -18.82 22.34 25.50
CA ARG A 861 -17.82 22.62 24.45
C ARG A 861 -18.53 22.92 23.14
N VAL A 862 -17.85 23.64 22.25
CA VAL A 862 -18.39 23.99 20.94
C VAL A 862 -17.80 23.10 19.85
N VAL A 863 -18.54 22.92 18.75
CA VAL A 863 -18.01 22.30 17.53
C VAL A 863 -17.17 23.35 16.81
N THR A 864 -15.91 23.02 16.49
CA THR A 864 -14.97 23.89 15.77
C THR A 864 -14.96 23.61 14.27
N SER A 865 -15.24 22.36 13.86
CA SER A 865 -15.57 22.01 12.48
C SER A 865 -16.40 20.73 12.40
N SER A 866 -17.08 20.51 11.28
CA SER A 866 -17.86 19.31 11.00
C SER A 866 -17.42 18.68 9.67
N LEU A 867 -17.56 17.36 9.57
CA LEU A 867 -17.22 16.59 8.37
C LEU A 867 -18.45 15.78 7.88
N PRO A 868 -18.79 15.85 6.58
CA PRO A 868 -18.18 16.68 5.53
C PRO A 868 -18.28 18.20 5.77
N VAL A 869 -17.33 18.99 5.28
CA VAL A 869 -17.34 20.45 5.46
C VAL A 869 -18.62 21.03 4.84
N GLY A 870 -19.46 21.67 5.67
CA GLY A 870 -20.75 22.20 5.26
C GLY A 870 -21.96 21.27 5.45
N CYS A 871 -21.79 20.10 6.08
CA CYS A 871 -22.90 19.23 6.47
C CYS A 871 -23.87 19.90 7.46
N ASN A 872 -25.14 19.47 7.44
CA ASN A 872 -26.16 19.79 8.44
C ASN A 872 -26.73 18.51 9.03
N GLY A 873 -26.90 18.47 10.35
CA GLY A 873 -27.41 17.31 11.09
C GLY A 873 -26.33 16.59 11.91
N GLY A 874 -26.69 15.46 12.51
CA GLY A 874 -25.88 14.75 13.51
C GLY A 874 -26.13 15.26 14.94
N SER A 875 -25.65 14.52 15.94
CA SER A 875 -25.80 14.85 17.37
C SER A 875 -24.44 15.13 18.01
N PRO A 876 -23.90 16.37 17.89
CA PRO A 876 -22.61 16.71 18.47
C PRO A 876 -22.70 16.73 20.01
N VAL A 877 -21.74 16.10 20.67
CA VAL A 877 -21.68 16.04 22.14
C VAL A 877 -21.05 17.33 22.65
N THR A 878 -21.87 18.37 22.80
CA THR A 878 -21.52 19.73 23.25
C THR A 878 -21.80 19.99 24.73
N SER A 879 -22.46 19.07 25.41
CA SER A 879 -22.66 19.07 26.86
C SER A 879 -22.42 17.66 27.40
N GLN A 880 -21.75 17.55 28.55
CA GLN A 880 -21.64 16.30 29.30
C GLN A 880 -21.71 16.55 30.79
N SER A 881 -22.21 15.55 31.54
CA SER A 881 -22.20 15.57 33.00
C SER A 881 -20.77 15.56 33.54
N CYS A 882 -20.52 16.37 34.56
CA CYS A 882 -19.27 16.40 35.31
C CYS A 882 -19.60 16.61 36.80
N ALA A 883 -18.73 16.19 37.70
CA ALA A 883 -18.90 16.48 39.12
C ALA A 883 -18.40 17.91 39.40
N TYR A 884 -19.29 18.82 39.76
CA TYR A 884 -18.91 20.16 40.20
C TYR A 884 -18.34 20.09 41.61
N ALA A 885 -17.02 20.26 41.72
CA ALA A 885 -16.37 20.55 42.98
C ALA A 885 -16.35 22.07 43.19
N PRO A 886 -17.08 22.63 44.18
CA PRO A 886 -16.87 24.02 44.57
C PRO A 886 -15.43 24.20 45.09
N PRO A 887 -14.77 25.34 44.87
CA PRO A 887 -13.41 25.56 45.37
C PRO A 887 -13.40 25.55 46.91
N VAL A 888 -12.80 24.51 47.50
CA VAL A 888 -12.58 24.43 48.96
C VAL A 888 -11.18 24.93 49.27
N ALA A 889 -11.08 25.86 50.22
CA ALA A 889 -9.83 26.52 50.59
C ALA A 889 -8.80 25.55 51.21
N GLU A 890 -7.53 25.78 50.89
CA GLU A 890 -6.39 25.02 51.40
C GLU A 890 -6.25 25.11 52.92
N THR A 891 -6.04 23.97 53.59
CA THR A 891 -5.27 23.88 54.85
C THR A 891 -4.53 22.53 54.93
N ASN A 892 -3.47 22.49 55.72
CA ASN A 892 -2.39 21.48 55.69
C ASN A 892 -2.64 20.19 56.52
N GLU A 893 -1.68 19.28 56.38
CA GLU A 893 -1.20 18.26 57.34
C GLU A 893 -1.84 16.85 57.37
N SER A 894 -1.12 15.93 56.72
CA SER A 894 -0.57 14.64 57.22
C SER A 894 -1.33 13.75 58.23
N ALA A 895 -1.34 12.46 57.86
CA ALA A 895 -1.03 11.26 58.67
C ALA A 895 -2.16 10.27 59.05
N GLU A 896 -1.86 9.00 58.71
CA GLU A 896 -2.14 7.74 59.41
C GLU A 896 -3.57 7.11 59.55
N THR A 897 -3.73 6.02 58.78
CA THR A 897 -4.23 4.67 59.17
C THR A 897 -5.67 4.41 59.69
N SER A 898 -6.45 3.83 58.78
CA SER A 898 -7.02 2.45 58.85
C SER A 898 -8.40 2.14 59.45
N ASN A 899 -9.09 1.26 58.70
CA ASN A 899 -10.02 0.17 59.09
C ASN A 899 -11.52 0.42 59.37
N GLN A 900 -12.34 -0.26 58.52
CA GLN A 900 -13.53 -1.09 58.85
C GLN A 900 -14.78 -0.37 59.42
N THR A 901 -16.05 -0.73 59.16
CA THR A 901 -16.77 -1.69 58.26
C THR A 901 -18.26 -1.22 58.19
N ALA A 902 -19.20 -1.73 57.37
CA ALA A 902 -19.26 -2.82 56.37
C ALA A 902 -20.23 -2.44 55.21
N SER A 903 -20.40 -3.36 54.26
CA SER A 903 -21.36 -3.33 53.14
C SER A 903 -22.70 -4.01 53.46
N ASN A 904 -23.71 -3.79 52.60
CA ASN A 904 -24.46 -4.83 51.85
C ASN A 904 -25.76 -4.23 51.25
N GLN A 905 -26.25 -4.63 50.07
CA GLN A 905 -25.69 -5.44 48.97
C GLN A 905 -26.53 -5.20 47.71
N ALA A 906 -25.91 -5.27 46.53
CA ALA A 906 -26.58 -5.60 45.27
C ALA A 906 -25.76 -6.71 44.61
N SER A 907 -26.40 -7.67 43.94
CA SER A 907 -25.77 -8.89 43.44
C SER A 907 -24.97 -8.64 42.16
N GLU A 908 -23.66 -8.86 42.21
CA GLU A 908 -22.78 -8.89 41.04
C GLU A 908 -22.72 -10.30 40.42
N GLU A 909 -22.60 -10.39 39.10
CA GLU A 909 -22.22 -11.64 38.42
C GLU A 909 -20.74 -11.98 38.69
N PRO A 910 -20.37 -13.28 38.73
CA PRO A 910 -18.98 -13.69 38.92
C PRO A 910 -18.11 -13.24 37.73
N LEU A 911 -17.11 -12.41 38.04
CA LEU A 911 -16.25 -11.80 37.05
C LEU A 911 -15.14 -12.77 36.64
N TYR A 912 -15.20 -13.31 35.42
CA TYR A 912 -14.17 -14.19 34.86
C TYR A 912 -13.99 -13.92 33.35
N LEU A 913 -12.74 -13.85 32.89
CA LEU A 913 -12.39 -13.50 31.51
C LEU A 913 -11.85 -14.72 30.77
N GLU A 914 -12.60 -15.20 29.77
CA GLU A 914 -12.12 -16.17 28.78
C GLU A 914 -11.72 -15.46 27.48
N LEU A 915 -10.73 -15.99 26.75
CA LEU A 915 -10.29 -15.42 25.48
C LEU A 915 -10.72 -16.27 24.29
N ASN A 916 -11.50 -15.68 23.39
CA ASN A 916 -11.68 -16.17 22.03
C ASN A 916 -10.73 -15.43 21.05
N GLY A 917 -9.43 -15.49 21.36
CA GLY A 917 -8.36 -14.70 20.72
C GLY A 917 -7.95 -13.45 21.51
N SER A 918 -6.82 -12.83 21.14
CA SER A 918 -6.25 -11.68 21.87
C SER A 918 -7.07 -10.40 21.72
N LEU A 919 -7.22 -9.64 22.81
CA LEU A 919 -7.85 -8.30 22.80
C LEU A 919 -6.78 -7.21 22.61
N TYR A 920 -7.07 -6.24 21.75
CA TYR A 920 -6.14 -5.17 21.38
C TYR A 920 -6.89 -3.95 20.84
N TYR A 921 -6.17 -2.84 20.63
CA TYR A 921 -6.72 -1.57 20.17
C TYR A 921 -7.67 -1.72 18.96
N GLY A 922 -8.88 -1.18 19.08
CA GLY A 922 -9.93 -1.23 18.06
C GLY A 922 -10.86 -2.46 18.14
N LYS A 923 -10.64 -3.40 19.06
CA LYS A 923 -11.60 -4.49 19.33
C LYS A 923 -12.87 -3.96 20.00
N ILE A 924 -14.02 -4.48 19.59
CA ILE A 924 -15.33 -4.24 20.20
C ILE A 924 -15.99 -5.60 20.42
N THR A 925 -15.87 -6.16 21.62
CA THR A 925 -16.37 -7.50 21.95
C THR A 925 -16.77 -7.58 23.44
N PRO A 926 -17.63 -8.54 23.86
CA PRO A 926 -18.03 -8.68 25.26
C PRO A 926 -16.84 -8.89 26.23
N GLU A 927 -15.79 -9.57 25.79
CA GLU A 927 -14.57 -9.81 26.57
C GLU A 927 -13.82 -8.50 26.89
N VAL A 928 -13.94 -7.47 26.03
CA VAL A 928 -13.41 -6.13 26.31
C VAL A 928 -14.20 -5.44 27.42
N GLU A 929 -15.52 -5.66 27.48
CA GLU A 929 -16.36 -5.13 28.55
C GLU A 929 -16.00 -5.80 29.90
N THR A 930 -15.84 -7.12 29.93
CA THR A 930 -15.37 -7.87 31.10
C THR A 930 -13.97 -7.45 31.54
N LEU A 931 -13.03 -7.28 30.59
CA LEU A 931 -11.71 -6.72 30.84
C LEU A 931 -11.78 -5.33 31.51
N GLN A 932 -12.62 -4.44 30.99
CA GLN A 932 -12.77 -3.09 31.54
C GLN A 932 -13.40 -3.12 32.93
N LYS A 933 -14.38 -4.00 33.19
CA LYS A 933 -14.94 -4.23 34.53
C LYS A 933 -13.84 -4.70 35.50
N MET A 934 -13.02 -5.69 35.12
CA MET A 934 -11.89 -6.16 35.92
C MET A 934 -10.89 -5.06 36.25
N LEU A 935 -10.44 -4.31 35.24
CA LEU A 935 -9.47 -3.23 35.42
C LEU A 935 -10.03 -2.06 36.26
N SER A 936 -11.35 -1.82 36.25
CA SER A 936 -11.99 -0.73 37.01
C SER A 936 -11.95 -0.92 38.53
N ASN A 937 -11.54 -2.10 39.00
CA ASN A 937 -11.31 -2.40 40.42
C ASN A 937 -10.00 -1.82 40.95
N ASP A 938 -9.05 -1.39 40.11
CA ASP A 938 -7.83 -0.69 40.52
C ASP A 938 -7.73 0.70 39.86
N GLU A 939 -8.04 1.73 40.63
CA GLU A 939 -7.95 3.15 40.21
C GLU A 939 -6.54 3.61 39.82
N THR A 940 -5.49 2.92 40.27
CA THR A 940 -4.11 3.25 39.86
C THR A 940 -3.77 2.67 38.49
N ILE A 941 -4.55 1.70 38.01
CA ILE A 941 -4.41 1.04 36.71
C ILE A 941 -5.40 1.66 35.71
N PHE A 942 -6.68 1.77 36.07
CA PHE A 942 -7.74 2.31 35.24
C PHE A 942 -8.53 3.41 35.98
N PRO A 943 -7.91 4.56 36.30
CA PRO A 943 -8.56 5.68 37.00
C PRO A 943 -9.82 6.19 36.27
N GLU A 944 -9.89 5.98 34.96
CA GLU A 944 -11.02 6.39 34.13
C GLU A 944 -12.25 5.49 34.28
N LYS A 945 -12.12 4.29 34.87
CA LYS A 945 -13.16 3.24 35.10
C LYS A 945 -14.17 3.03 33.96
N LYS A 946 -13.74 3.27 32.72
CA LYS A 946 -14.64 3.41 31.57
C LYS A 946 -14.97 2.06 30.92
N VAL A 947 -15.97 1.38 31.46
CA VAL A 947 -16.60 0.22 30.81
C VAL A 947 -17.41 0.72 29.61
N SER A 948 -16.97 0.36 28.41
CA SER A 948 -17.54 0.79 27.12
C SER A 948 -17.62 -0.31 26.07
N GLY A 949 -17.04 -1.50 26.32
CA GLY A 949 -16.95 -2.60 25.36
C GLY A 949 -15.96 -2.34 24.20
N ILE A 950 -15.36 -1.15 24.12
CA ILE A 950 -14.44 -0.72 23.06
C ILE A 950 -13.01 -0.63 23.61
N PHE A 951 -12.06 -1.36 23.00
CA PHE A 951 -10.66 -1.33 23.39
C PHE A 951 -9.99 -0.10 22.77
N GLY A 952 -10.24 1.07 23.35
CA GLY A 952 -9.65 2.34 22.95
C GLY A 952 -8.30 2.65 23.63
N LYS A 953 -7.75 3.85 23.41
CA LYS A 953 -6.45 4.26 23.99
C LYS A 953 -6.42 4.21 25.52
N ILE A 954 -7.55 4.47 26.16
CA ILE A 954 -7.67 4.42 27.63
C ILE A 954 -7.56 2.97 28.14
N THR A 955 -8.20 2.01 27.46
CA THR A 955 -8.09 0.58 27.79
C THR A 955 -6.71 0.02 27.47
N GLU A 956 -6.10 0.45 26.36
CA GLU A 956 -4.70 0.12 26.03
C GLU A 956 -3.75 0.63 27.13
N ALA A 957 -3.89 1.88 27.58
CA ALA A 957 -3.08 2.44 28.66
C ALA A 957 -3.31 1.73 30.01
N ALA A 958 -4.55 1.34 30.32
CA ALA A 958 -4.85 0.56 31.52
C ALA A 958 -4.23 -0.85 31.46
N VAL A 959 -4.28 -1.52 30.31
CA VAL A 959 -3.60 -2.80 30.08
C VAL A 959 -2.09 -2.65 30.19
N GLN A 960 -1.50 -1.59 29.64
CA GLN A 960 -0.07 -1.28 29.79
C GLN A 960 0.33 -1.09 31.26
N ARG A 961 -0.41 -0.27 32.02
CA ARG A 961 -0.18 -0.10 33.47
C ARG A 961 -0.31 -1.44 34.22
N PHE A 962 -1.32 -2.25 33.89
CA PHE A 962 -1.53 -3.57 34.50
C PHE A 962 -0.36 -4.51 34.23
N GLN A 963 0.07 -4.61 32.96
CA GLN A 963 1.19 -5.45 32.56
C GLN A 963 2.52 -4.99 33.15
N CYS A 964 2.73 -3.67 33.28
CA CYS A 964 3.90 -3.12 33.95
C CYS A 964 3.93 -3.53 35.43
N ARG A 965 2.80 -3.35 36.14
CA ARG A 965 2.68 -3.65 37.58
C ARG A 965 2.74 -5.15 37.90
N TYR A 966 2.01 -5.99 37.15
CA TYR A 966 1.76 -7.39 37.51
C TYR A 966 2.53 -8.42 36.66
N LEU A 967 3.12 -8.01 35.53
CA LEU A 967 3.93 -8.86 34.64
C LEU A 967 5.34 -8.29 34.38
N THR A 968 5.74 -7.21 35.05
CA THR A 968 7.01 -6.48 34.84
C THR A 968 7.27 -6.02 33.40
N LEU A 969 6.20 -5.91 32.61
CA LEU A 969 6.24 -5.55 31.19
C LEU A 969 5.87 -4.08 31.04
N CYS A 970 6.85 -3.18 31.14
CA CYS A 970 6.63 -1.72 31.22
C CYS A 970 6.97 -0.94 29.93
N SER A 971 7.41 -1.62 28.88
CA SER A 971 7.78 -1.02 27.60
C SER A 971 7.72 -2.05 26.48
N GLY A 972 7.79 -1.58 25.23
CA GLY A 972 7.58 -2.39 24.02
C GLY A 972 6.23 -2.08 23.38
N SER A 973 5.62 -3.09 22.77
CA SER A 973 4.41 -2.97 21.96
C SER A 973 3.73 -4.33 21.76
N TYR A 974 2.50 -4.32 21.26
CA TYR A 974 1.73 -5.54 21.00
C TYR A 974 2.47 -6.58 20.14
N ASN A 975 3.28 -6.12 19.18
CA ASN A 975 4.00 -6.95 18.21
C ASN A 975 5.44 -7.29 18.63
N THR A 976 5.98 -6.70 19.70
CA THR A 976 7.32 -7.04 20.22
C THR A 976 7.25 -7.99 21.42
N ASN A 977 6.34 -7.74 22.35
CA ASN A 977 6.23 -8.49 23.60
C ASN A 977 4.81 -8.58 24.19
N GLY A 978 3.80 -8.04 23.49
CA GLY A 978 2.40 -8.02 23.95
C GLY A 978 2.05 -6.82 24.82
N TYR A 979 2.92 -5.81 24.95
CA TYR A 979 2.63 -4.62 25.74
C TYR A 979 1.47 -3.80 25.14
N GLY A 980 0.42 -3.59 25.94
CA GLY A 980 -0.85 -2.98 25.54
C GLY A 980 -1.90 -3.93 24.98
N THR A 981 -1.66 -5.25 24.98
CA THR A 981 -2.66 -6.24 24.52
C THR A 981 -2.89 -7.38 25.50
N VAL A 982 -4.12 -7.89 25.50
CA VAL A 982 -4.57 -8.91 26.45
C VAL A 982 -4.56 -10.26 25.75
N GLY A 983 -3.42 -10.94 25.87
CA GLY A 983 -3.23 -12.35 25.51
C GLY A 983 -3.25 -13.29 26.73
N PRO A 984 -3.04 -14.60 26.54
CA PRO A 984 -3.23 -15.62 27.58
C PRO A 984 -2.49 -15.35 28.90
N ARG A 985 -1.24 -14.85 28.86
CA ARG A 985 -0.47 -14.48 30.06
C ARG A 985 -1.08 -13.31 30.83
N THR A 986 -1.69 -12.35 30.13
CA THR A 986 -2.35 -11.20 30.76
C THR A 986 -3.69 -11.62 31.35
N VAL A 987 -4.45 -12.50 30.67
CA VAL A 987 -5.71 -13.02 31.20
C VAL A 987 -5.54 -13.96 32.38
N ALA A 988 -4.54 -14.85 32.36
CA ALA A 988 -4.19 -15.65 33.53
C ALA A 988 -3.96 -14.75 34.76
N LYS A 989 -3.26 -13.63 34.59
CA LYS A 989 -3.01 -12.67 35.68
C LYS A 989 -4.23 -11.81 36.03
N LEU A 990 -5.08 -11.44 35.07
CA LEU A 990 -6.34 -10.74 35.34
C LEU A 990 -7.30 -11.62 36.15
N ASN A 991 -7.45 -12.90 35.78
CA ASN A 991 -8.27 -13.86 36.50
C ASN A 991 -7.65 -14.22 37.87
N GLU A 992 -6.33 -14.20 38.03
CA GLU A 992 -5.66 -14.37 39.33
C GLU A 992 -5.92 -13.18 40.29
N ILE A 993 -5.94 -11.95 39.77
CA ILE A 993 -6.02 -10.71 40.58
C ILE A 993 -7.48 -10.25 40.78
N TYR A 994 -8.36 -10.43 39.79
CA TYR A 994 -9.75 -9.93 39.77
C TYR A 994 -10.81 -11.01 39.54
N GLY A 995 -10.41 -12.27 39.31
CA GLY A 995 -11.33 -13.35 38.98
C GLY A 995 -12.00 -13.98 40.21
N SER A 996 -13.23 -14.45 40.06
CA SER A 996 -13.90 -15.24 41.11
C SER A 996 -13.33 -16.68 41.18
N PRO A 997 -12.90 -17.19 42.35
CA PRO A 997 -12.21 -18.49 42.45
C PRO A 997 -13.09 -19.72 42.21
N GLU A 998 -14.41 -19.56 42.07
CA GLU A 998 -15.38 -20.65 41.92
C GLU A 998 -15.42 -21.27 40.50
N LEU A 999 -14.68 -20.69 39.54
CA LEU A 999 -14.65 -21.11 38.12
C LEU A 999 -13.25 -21.48 37.59
N ALA A 1000 -12.24 -21.61 38.45
CA ALA A 1000 -10.85 -21.85 38.01
C ALA A 1000 -10.62 -23.30 37.49
N PRO A 1001 -10.10 -23.49 36.26
CA PRO A 1001 -9.60 -24.80 35.82
C PRO A 1001 -8.37 -25.23 36.61
N VAL A 1002 -8.24 -26.52 36.89
CA VAL A 1002 -7.13 -27.10 37.66
C VAL A 1002 -5.79 -26.83 36.97
N GLN A 1003 -4.90 -26.08 37.64
CA GLN A 1003 -3.60 -25.71 37.10
C GLN A 1003 -2.57 -26.85 37.21
N THR A 1004 -1.89 -27.16 36.11
CA THR A 1004 -0.62 -27.91 36.14
C THR A 1004 0.54 -26.92 36.06
N GLN A 1005 1.44 -26.96 37.04
CA GLN A 1005 2.55 -26.01 37.14
C GLN A 1005 3.66 -26.29 36.11
N THR A 1006 4.12 -25.25 35.41
CA THR A 1006 5.43 -25.22 34.74
C THR A 1006 6.08 -23.86 34.91
N GLN A 1007 7.00 -23.77 35.86
CA GLN A 1007 8.05 -22.76 35.90
C GLN A 1007 9.40 -23.47 36.10
N GLU A 1008 10.48 -22.77 35.74
CA GLU A 1008 11.88 -23.22 35.77
C GLU A 1008 12.28 -24.30 34.75
N GLN A 1009 12.79 -23.86 33.58
CA GLN A 1009 14.07 -24.31 33.00
C GLN A 1009 14.39 -23.55 31.70
N THR A 1010 14.94 -22.33 31.82
CA THR A 1010 15.46 -21.54 30.68
C THR A 1010 16.96 -21.30 30.78
N GLN A 1011 17.71 -22.21 31.41
CA GLN A 1011 19.18 -22.19 31.49
C GLN A 1011 19.77 -23.60 31.47
N GLN A 1012 19.75 -24.30 30.32
CA GLN A 1012 20.69 -25.39 29.97
C GLN A 1012 20.56 -25.90 28.52
N ALA A 1013 20.42 -24.99 27.54
CA ALA A 1013 20.53 -25.35 26.12
C ALA A 1013 22.00 -25.57 25.73
N GLY A 1014 22.63 -26.63 26.27
CA GLY A 1014 24.09 -26.76 26.20
C GLY A 1014 24.71 -28.15 26.46
N GLN A 1015 23.94 -29.20 26.75
CA GLN A 1015 24.37 -30.62 26.70
C GLN A 1015 23.16 -31.51 27.01
N MET A 1016 22.72 -32.34 26.05
CA MET A 1016 21.65 -33.32 26.25
C MET A 1016 21.93 -34.55 25.39
N THR A 1017 21.92 -35.73 26.00
CA THR A 1017 22.25 -36.99 25.33
C THR A 1017 21.15 -37.42 24.36
N GLN A 1018 21.48 -38.36 23.47
CA GLN A 1018 20.53 -38.87 22.47
C GLN A 1018 19.35 -39.64 23.11
N GLU A 1019 19.59 -40.28 24.26
CA GLU A 1019 18.58 -41.02 25.03
C GLU A 1019 17.61 -40.09 25.77
N GLU A 1020 18.12 -39.02 26.41
CA GLU A 1020 17.28 -37.98 27.03
C GLU A 1020 16.39 -37.29 25.99
N ARG A 1021 16.94 -37.02 24.80
CA ARG A 1021 16.17 -36.47 23.67
C ARG A 1021 15.06 -37.41 23.21
N GLN A 1022 15.32 -38.72 23.15
CA GLN A 1022 14.32 -39.70 22.74
C GLN A 1022 13.21 -39.86 23.80
N ASN A 1023 13.57 -39.81 25.09
CA ASN A 1023 12.60 -39.84 26.19
C ASN A 1023 11.70 -38.59 26.18
N LEU A 1024 12.25 -37.41 25.91
CA LEU A 1024 11.47 -36.18 25.76
C LEU A 1024 10.51 -36.24 24.55
N ILE A 1025 10.96 -36.78 23.41
CA ILE A 1025 10.10 -37.00 22.22
C ILE A 1025 8.96 -37.97 22.55
N ASN A 1026 9.23 -39.05 23.29
CA ASN A 1026 8.21 -40.02 23.69
C ASN A 1026 7.19 -39.40 24.67
N GLN A 1027 7.64 -38.54 25.60
CA GLN A 1027 6.75 -37.80 26.49
C GLN A 1027 5.86 -36.79 25.73
N LEU A 1028 6.41 -36.03 24.79
CA LEU A 1028 5.60 -35.12 23.95
C LEU A 1028 4.57 -35.88 23.10
N LYS A 1029 4.92 -37.04 22.54
CA LYS A 1029 3.96 -37.88 21.80
C LYS A 1029 2.78 -38.32 22.67
N ALA A 1030 3.06 -38.81 23.89
CA ALA A 1030 2.01 -39.19 24.82
C ALA A 1030 1.10 -38.01 25.24
N GLN A 1031 1.66 -36.80 25.40
CA GLN A 1031 0.88 -35.60 25.66
C GLN A 1031 -0.01 -35.19 24.48
N ILE A 1032 0.50 -35.29 23.25
CA ILE A 1032 -0.26 -35.01 22.02
C ILE A 1032 -1.41 -36.02 21.86
N GLU A 1033 -1.16 -37.32 22.08
CA GLU A 1033 -2.19 -38.35 22.01
C GLU A 1033 -3.30 -38.15 23.05
N ALA A 1034 -2.95 -37.78 24.29
CA ALA A 1034 -3.92 -37.46 25.34
C ALA A 1034 -4.78 -36.23 25.00
N LEU A 1035 -4.18 -35.16 24.47
CA LEU A 1035 -4.91 -33.98 23.99
C LEU A 1035 -5.82 -34.33 22.80
N LEU A 1036 -5.37 -35.18 21.88
CA LEU A 1036 -6.17 -35.61 20.73
C LEU A 1036 -7.44 -36.36 21.17
N GLN A 1037 -7.33 -37.22 22.19
CA GLN A 1037 -8.48 -37.93 22.79
C GLN A 1037 -9.46 -36.97 23.47
N GLN A 1038 -8.97 -35.96 24.20
CA GLN A 1038 -9.83 -34.94 24.81
C GLN A 1038 -10.60 -34.12 23.77
N VAL A 1039 -9.94 -33.72 22.67
CA VAL A 1039 -10.61 -33.02 21.55
C VAL A 1039 -11.66 -33.92 20.89
N LEU A 1040 -11.38 -35.22 20.72
CA LEU A 1040 -12.33 -36.19 20.19
C LEU A 1040 -13.56 -36.35 21.09
N GLN A 1041 -13.38 -36.35 22.42
CA GLN A 1041 -14.47 -36.45 23.38
C GLN A 1041 -15.34 -35.18 23.40
N LEU A 1042 -14.72 -33.99 23.39
CA LEU A 1042 -15.44 -32.70 23.30
C LEU A 1042 -16.23 -32.57 21.98
N LEU A 1043 -15.68 -33.06 20.87
CA LEU A 1043 -16.41 -33.13 19.58
C LEU A 1043 -17.60 -34.08 19.64
N GLN A 1044 -17.48 -35.23 20.33
CA GLN A 1044 -18.60 -36.16 20.53
C GLN A 1044 -19.70 -35.56 21.41
N GLU A 1045 -19.34 -34.82 22.47
CA GLU A 1045 -20.29 -34.12 23.34
C GLU A 1045 -20.99 -32.96 22.60
N GLN A 1046 -20.28 -32.19 21.77
CA GLN A 1046 -20.92 -31.19 20.88
C GLN A 1046 -21.87 -31.84 19.88
N LEU A 1047 -21.51 -32.99 19.29
CA LEU A 1047 -22.36 -33.71 18.35
C LEU A 1047 -23.64 -34.25 19.03
N ALA A 1048 -23.51 -34.75 20.26
CA ALA A 1048 -24.65 -35.19 21.07
C ALA A 1048 -25.60 -34.03 21.40
N ASN A 1049 -25.06 -32.86 21.77
CA ASN A 1049 -25.86 -31.66 22.07
C ASN A 1049 -26.57 -31.09 20.83
N GLN A 1050 -25.99 -31.22 19.63
CA GLN A 1050 -26.66 -30.82 18.38
C GLN A 1050 -27.76 -31.79 17.93
N MET A 1051 -27.68 -33.07 18.29
CA MET A 1051 -28.74 -34.06 17.99
C MET A 1051 -29.87 -34.08 19.02
N GLY A 1052 -29.71 -33.43 20.18
CA GLY A 1052 -30.74 -33.33 21.23
C GLY A 1052 -31.85 -32.31 20.97
N THR A 1053 -31.84 -31.60 19.83
CA THR A 1053 -32.78 -30.51 19.49
C THR A 1053 -33.46 -30.69 18.13
N GLN A 1054 -33.89 -31.92 17.80
CA GLN A 1054 -34.84 -32.22 16.72
C GLN A 1054 -36.01 -33.08 17.21
#